data_AF-A0A1J1LQR6-F1
#
_entry.id   AF-A0A1J1LQR6-F1
#
_cell.length_a   1.000
_cell.length_b   1.000
_cell.length_c   1.000
_cell.angle_alpha   90.00
_cell.angle_beta   90.00
_cell.angle_gamma   90.00
#
_symmetry.space_group_name_H-M   'P 1'
#
loop_
_entity.id
_entity.type
_entity.pdbx_description
1 polymer ?
#
loop_
_entity_poly.entity_id
_entity_poly.type
_entity_poly.pdbx_seq_one_letter_code
_entity_poly.pdbx_strand_id
1 'polypeptide(L)'
;MSESLEMNELKTWEDYYKLSQSSFEQGKLAESIGSYRRALMLNPNLTQPSFLGQLPELSTIHIPAKQLNILPDPKTIETSEGFVISLAGNQNFVFYGPYIDIPDGFYRIQVQFDFPEFNSEQTDVSNQQKGFKFDIAAPFPSIIYETEVDPGQEQLNFYLDIVSGQRAEFRFFSFGTAFSVKSITLALVYSPENSLDTALEYYFDLANFLSLQNKTDKAYIAYNNCVEFDSSALNIPSFLANYQGFLADVEWTNAYSTLGQIFQHKGKLEEAIICYRQLIKRVPAQASAYESLALLLAEQGKIQEAVTMFQKANPTFQKTEFYDKIWRNLNNYGNLKDDVEDSIEISQEKAYQYFCQKNNSYTIINLNALDEESETFLNRSHISLANLKLIKQENLALEEIYVNSINSGDETKQLSKLIKKKSDFTWELLNPHYFQQSIVETGYIYTICPLTGTVLKSNQSFYIQQHTVTPLCFYRFQGTEVFYLVVGGWSGGKVAVYFPQRELLVLLSPEWGMWLKHEEYLNSFKAHLVGNWQDVKSYLSPENKTKKLTSISGVIANLGHYFWNDLTAIDYLDQTQLLDRIDQFILGSESRLELHHLFPEIPENKISKVQNNTDIFQFVLKNNLFAVRLTEFCIQESLVQRIYKAAIQNCSEGFLQQIEEAKTHFPLLWINLRGHNKSWINQVDGYANIINELSKEYPNLAILFDGFSTEKETMEKIIQQIPSTVTIYNGLNCSIPETLVWAFAIDAYIAVLGSGLTLVTWIANKPGVAHSDRAHYSQIQMWAEARDNAITPSYVPLESIVDIQDGREGWLNYECDWKVIYNQVVNVIRSVKKSSKQDQQEMNTEIGQEMSEVVLEKKPDLTQSELPDSPEELKALRYELERTREQLERSQSQLDEVLAELEQAHWELHKNEENNNQENQVEQAVPTPLQQPESSSSEYLKLDLGCGGNKKPGTIGLDYCAIPGVVDHVLNLQTDKLPFPDRSVDYVYSAHCLEHLTESPVHLFKEISRVCVEGSRLEFWTPYLWHNSAFIYGHTTYYQEDNYMHLCVWFPDFWSPGLGARWYLKELVYVIEPQILVELYKQKVQLDFAIRYYKGVVHELGAIIEVSHENKGQIIYPQRSFTTNRFAQRFLLQQQSQPFDEIELTQALNWFNGTSS
;
A
#
# COMPACT_ATOMS: atom_id res chain seq x y z
N MET A 1 -49.00 -15.86 -40.01
CA MET A 1 -49.90 -15.55 -38.87
C MET A 1 -51.30 -15.03 -39.21
N SER A 2 -51.62 -14.49 -40.41
CA SER A 2 -52.95 -13.85 -40.64
C SER A 2 -54.07 -14.74 -41.20
N GLU A 3 -53.90 -16.06 -41.37
CA GLU A 3 -54.96 -16.89 -41.99
C GLU A 3 -55.20 -18.29 -41.37
N SER A 4 -54.54 -18.70 -40.27
CA SER A 4 -54.69 -20.09 -39.77
C SER A 4 -55.52 -20.29 -38.50
N LEU A 5 -56.11 -19.28 -37.86
CA LEU A 5 -56.93 -19.50 -36.67
C LEU A 5 -58.15 -18.56 -36.62
N GLU A 6 -59.19 -18.87 -37.41
CA GLU A 6 -60.57 -18.66 -36.97
C GLU A 6 -60.83 -19.58 -35.75
N MET A 7 -60.34 -19.14 -34.58
CA MET A 7 -60.37 -19.92 -33.35
C MET A 7 -61.60 -19.63 -32.46
N ASN A 8 -62.69 -19.19 -33.08
CA ASN A 8 -63.90 -18.79 -32.36
C ASN A 8 -64.88 -19.95 -32.07
N GLU A 9 -64.57 -21.18 -32.50
CA GLU A 9 -65.45 -22.36 -32.29
C GLU A 9 -64.91 -23.41 -31.31
N LEU A 10 -63.62 -23.40 -30.96
CA LEU A 10 -63.03 -24.40 -30.04
C LEU A 10 -63.17 -23.93 -28.59
N LYS A 11 -64.04 -24.60 -27.81
CA LYS A 11 -64.34 -24.21 -26.41
C LYS A 11 -64.04 -25.31 -25.39
N THR A 12 -63.90 -26.56 -25.82
CA THR A 12 -63.71 -27.71 -24.93
C THR A 12 -62.29 -28.28 -25.03
N TRP A 13 -61.85 -29.01 -24.00
CA TRP A 13 -60.53 -29.65 -24.03
C TRP A 13 -60.46 -30.73 -25.11
N GLU A 14 -61.59 -31.40 -25.42
CA GLU A 14 -61.71 -32.40 -26.47
C GLU A 14 -61.44 -31.82 -27.86
N ASP A 15 -61.85 -30.57 -28.09
CA ASP A 15 -61.66 -29.87 -29.36
C ASP A 15 -60.18 -29.56 -29.59
N TYR A 16 -59.50 -28.98 -28.60
CA TYR A 16 -58.06 -28.72 -28.65
C TYR A 16 -57.24 -30.01 -28.71
N TYR A 17 -57.69 -31.07 -28.04
CA TYR A 17 -57.03 -32.37 -28.11
C TYR A 17 -57.13 -32.99 -29.51
N LYS A 18 -58.31 -32.97 -30.14
CA LYS A 18 -58.48 -33.43 -31.53
C LYS A 18 -57.66 -32.60 -32.52
N LEU A 19 -57.62 -31.28 -32.33
CA LEU A 19 -56.79 -30.39 -33.14
C LEU A 19 -55.31 -30.76 -33.00
N SER A 20 -54.84 -31.04 -31.78
CA SER A 20 -53.44 -31.43 -31.56
C SER A 20 -53.05 -32.68 -32.36
N GLN A 21 -53.93 -33.69 -32.43
CA GLN A 21 -53.71 -34.93 -33.19
C GLN A 21 -53.75 -34.66 -34.70
N SER A 22 -54.74 -33.91 -35.17
CA SER A 22 -54.87 -33.55 -36.59
C SER A 22 -53.69 -32.72 -37.10
N SER A 23 -53.22 -31.74 -36.33
CA SER A 23 -52.09 -30.90 -36.70
C SER A 23 -50.77 -31.68 -36.68
N PHE A 24 -50.65 -32.69 -35.82
CA PHE A 24 -49.53 -33.64 -35.84
C PHE A 24 -49.51 -34.47 -37.13
N GLU A 25 -50.64 -35.06 -37.54
CA GLU A 25 -50.75 -35.82 -38.80
C GLU A 25 -50.43 -34.97 -40.04
N GLN A 26 -50.65 -33.65 -39.96
CA GLN A 26 -50.32 -32.68 -41.02
C GLN A 26 -48.88 -32.16 -40.96
N GLY A 27 -48.07 -32.61 -39.99
CA GLY A 27 -46.67 -32.19 -39.82
C GLY A 27 -46.48 -30.80 -39.18
N LYS A 28 -47.54 -30.18 -38.64
CA LYS A 28 -47.49 -28.86 -37.99
C LYS A 28 -47.20 -28.99 -36.50
N LEU A 29 -45.94 -29.22 -36.18
CA LEU A 29 -45.52 -29.57 -34.81
C LEU A 29 -45.74 -28.46 -33.78
N ALA A 30 -45.46 -27.20 -34.10
CA ALA A 30 -45.67 -26.06 -33.19
C ALA A 30 -47.15 -25.91 -32.80
N GLU A 31 -48.03 -25.92 -33.81
CA GLU A 31 -49.49 -25.83 -33.64
C GLU A 31 -50.05 -27.02 -32.86
N SER A 32 -49.51 -28.21 -33.12
CA SER A 32 -49.88 -29.44 -32.41
C SER A 32 -49.52 -29.38 -30.91
N ILE A 33 -48.29 -28.95 -30.59
CA ILE A 33 -47.83 -28.77 -29.20
C ILE A 33 -48.63 -27.65 -28.50
N GLY A 34 -48.85 -26.52 -29.15
CA GLY A 34 -49.64 -25.41 -28.62
C GLY A 34 -51.09 -25.81 -28.31
N SER A 35 -51.74 -26.54 -29.23
CA SER A 35 -53.09 -27.06 -29.04
C SER A 35 -53.17 -28.07 -27.90
N TYR A 36 -52.16 -28.93 -27.76
CA TYR A 36 -52.08 -29.90 -26.66
C TYR A 36 -51.91 -29.21 -25.30
N ARG A 37 -51.07 -28.17 -25.20
CA ARG A 37 -50.94 -27.34 -23.98
C ARG A 37 -52.28 -26.74 -23.57
N ARG A 38 -53.06 -26.23 -24.52
CA ARG A 38 -54.40 -25.67 -24.27
C ARG A 38 -55.41 -26.73 -23.82
N ALA A 39 -55.34 -27.94 -24.38
CA ALA A 39 -56.15 -29.07 -23.91
C ALA A 39 -55.80 -29.43 -22.45
N LEU A 40 -54.51 -29.48 -22.10
CA LEU A 40 -54.04 -29.73 -20.73
C LEU A 40 -54.47 -28.64 -19.73
N MET A 41 -54.54 -27.38 -20.16
CA MET A 41 -55.05 -26.31 -19.28
C MET A 41 -56.52 -26.51 -18.93
N LEU A 42 -57.34 -26.92 -19.90
CA LEU A 42 -58.77 -27.12 -19.72
C LEU A 42 -59.09 -28.45 -19.02
N ASN A 43 -58.23 -29.46 -19.17
CA ASN A 43 -58.30 -30.72 -18.45
C ASN A 43 -56.89 -31.22 -18.05
N PRO A 44 -56.39 -30.84 -16.87
CA PRO A 44 -55.07 -31.24 -16.38
C PRO A 44 -54.88 -32.76 -16.19
N ASN A 45 -55.98 -33.52 -16.06
CA ASN A 45 -55.97 -34.97 -15.84
C ASN A 45 -56.21 -35.77 -17.13
N LEU A 46 -55.75 -35.24 -18.27
CA LEU A 46 -55.91 -35.87 -19.57
C LEU A 46 -55.20 -37.24 -19.62
N THR A 47 -55.98 -38.32 -19.72
CA THR A 47 -55.48 -39.72 -19.73
C THR A 47 -55.46 -40.36 -21.11
N GLN A 48 -55.90 -39.64 -22.16
CA GLN A 48 -55.93 -40.15 -23.53
C GLN A 48 -54.51 -40.22 -24.13
N PRO A 49 -54.19 -41.22 -24.98
CA PRO A 49 -52.84 -41.38 -25.55
C PRO A 49 -52.45 -40.21 -26.46
N SER A 50 -51.46 -39.40 -26.06
CA SER A 50 -51.02 -38.24 -26.83
C SER A 50 -50.08 -38.61 -27.99
N PHE A 51 -50.00 -37.73 -29.01
CA PHE A 51 -49.03 -37.85 -30.09
C PHE A 51 -47.58 -37.65 -29.63
N LEU A 52 -47.35 -37.15 -28.41
CA LEU A 52 -46.02 -36.78 -27.91
C LEU A 52 -45.03 -37.95 -27.92
N GLY A 53 -45.51 -39.18 -27.68
CA GLY A 53 -44.68 -40.39 -27.76
C GLY A 53 -44.21 -40.74 -29.17
N GLN A 54 -44.86 -40.18 -30.20
CA GLN A 54 -44.56 -40.42 -31.62
C GLN A 54 -43.64 -39.34 -32.22
N LEU A 55 -43.28 -38.30 -31.46
CA LEU A 55 -42.38 -37.25 -31.91
C LEU A 55 -40.96 -37.80 -32.14
N PRO A 56 -40.30 -37.44 -33.26
CA PRO A 56 -38.92 -37.83 -33.51
C PRO A 56 -37.97 -37.12 -32.54
N GLU A 57 -36.91 -37.81 -32.12
CA GLU A 57 -35.83 -37.20 -31.35
C GLU A 57 -34.92 -36.41 -32.31
N LEU A 58 -34.70 -35.12 -32.03
CA LEU A 58 -33.83 -34.24 -32.80
C LEU A 58 -32.38 -34.33 -32.32
N SER A 59 -32.19 -34.27 -31.01
CA SER A 59 -30.92 -34.44 -30.33
C SER A 59 -31.15 -34.97 -28.92
N THR A 60 -30.14 -35.62 -28.34
CA THR A 60 -30.27 -36.24 -27.03
C THR A 60 -29.07 -35.91 -26.16
N ILE A 61 -29.33 -35.39 -24.97
CA ILE A 61 -28.34 -35.21 -23.91
C ILE A 61 -28.46 -36.41 -22.97
N HIS A 62 -27.38 -37.20 -22.86
CA HIS A 62 -27.32 -38.35 -21.99
C HIS A 62 -26.37 -38.08 -20.82
N ILE A 63 -26.89 -38.14 -19.60
CA ILE A 63 -26.14 -37.97 -18.36
C ILE A 63 -26.03 -39.35 -17.70
N PRO A 64 -24.86 -40.02 -17.78
CA PRO A 64 -24.64 -41.31 -17.15
C PRO A 64 -24.51 -41.16 -15.63
N ALA A 65 -24.84 -42.20 -14.87
CA ALA A 65 -24.77 -42.22 -13.40
C ALA A 65 -23.45 -41.69 -12.83
N LYS A 66 -22.31 -42.00 -13.46
CA LYS A 66 -20.97 -41.58 -13.02
C LYS A 66 -20.73 -40.07 -13.01
N GLN A 67 -21.55 -39.30 -13.73
CA GLN A 67 -21.44 -37.84 -13.75
C GLN A 67 -22.28 -37.18 -12.65
N LEU A 68 -23.11 -37.94 -11.93
CA LEU A 68 -23.91 -37.44 -10.82
C LEU A 68 -23.08 -37.54 -9.53
N ASN A 69 -22.83 -36.41 -8.87
CA ASN A 69 -22.07 -36.36 -7.63
C ASN A 69 -22.99 -36.41 -6.40
N ILE A 70 -22.56 -37.10 -5.36
CA ILE A 70 -23.18 -37.06 -4.02
C ILE A 70 -22.21 -36.35 -3.09
N LEU A 71 -22.69 -35.37 -2.32
CA LEU A 71 -21.92 -34.79 -1.22
C LEU A 71 -21.58 -35.92 -0.21
N PRO A 72 -20.29 -36.20 0.07
CA PRO A 72 -19.92 -37.40 0.81
C PRO A 72 -20.26 -37.29 2.30
N ASP A 73 -21.11 -38.20 2.77
CA ASP A 73 -21.20 -38.63 4.17
C ASP A 73 -20.60 -40.06 4.23
N PRO A 74 -19.80 -40.44 5.24
CA PRO A 74 -19.17 -41.77 5.43
C PRO A 74 -20.06 -43.03 5.38
N LYS A 75 -21.31 -42.98 4.92
CA LYS A 75 -22.27 -44.10 4.85
C LYS A 75 -22.73 -44.47 3.44
N THR A 76 -21.99 -44.08 2.41
CA THR A 76 -22.24 -44.49 1.02
C THR A 76 -21.43 -45.72 0.63
N ILE A 77 -22.02 -46.59 -0.19
CA ILE A 77 -21.35 -47.75 -0.79
C ILE A 77 -21.43 -47.61 -2.31
N GLU A 78 -20.28 -47.72 -2.96
CA GLU A 78 -20.20 -47.85 -4.41
C GLU A 78 -20.43 -49.32 -4.80
N THR A 79 -21.42 -49.59 -5.63
CA THR A 79 -21.72 -50.94 -6.13
C THR A 79 -20.71 -51.35 -7.21
N SER A 80 -20.65 -52.65 -7.51
CA SER A 80 -19.80 -53.19 -8.59
C SER A 80 -20.12 -52.63 -9.99
N GLU A 81 -21.26 -51.98 -10.16
CA GLU A 81 -21.67 -51.31 -11.41
C GLU A 81 -21.37 -49.80 -11.42
N GLY A 82 -20.79 -49.25 -10.34
CA GLY A 82 -20.40 -47.85 -10.21
C GLY A 82 -21.52 -46.91 -9.71
N PHE A 83 -22.56 -47.45 -9.07
CA PHE A 83 -23.62 -46.66 -8.44
C PHE A 83 -23.28 -46.37 -6.97
N VAL A 84 -23.55 -45.17 -6.49
CA VAL A 84 -23.34 -44.82 -5.07
C VAL A 84 -24.68 -44.85 -4.33
N ILE A 85 -24.80 -45.70 -3.31
CA ILE A 85 -26.02 -45.95 -2.52
C ILE A 85 -25.75 -45.63 -1.04
N SER A 86 -26.65 -44.94 -0.33
CA SER A 86 -26.56 -44.76 1.13
C SER A 86 -27.36 -45.82 1.89
N LEU A 87 -26.73 -46.47 2.87
CA LEU A 87 -27.33 -47.57 3.64
C LEU A 87 -28.28 -47.14 4.78
N ALA A 88 -28.28 -45.87 5.18
CA ALA A 88 -29.03 -45.39 6.35
C ALA A 88 -30.43 -44.85 6.04
N GLY A 89 -30.90 -44.99 4.79
CA GLY A 89 -32.04 -44.23 4.28
C GLY A 89 -31.61 -42.80 3.96
N ASN A 90 -31.96 -42.32 2.76
CA ASN A 90 -31.43 -41.08 2.18
C ASN A 90 -32.01 -39.78 2.81
N GLN A 91 -32.30 -39.74 4.12
CA GLN A 91 -32.79 -38.51 4.76
C GLN A 91 -31.76 -37.37 4.63
N ASN A 92 -32.18 -36.26 4.04
CA ASN A 92 -31.40 -35.02 3.85
C ASN A 92 -30.23 -35.07 2.86
N PHE A 93 -30.15 -36.08 1.98
CA PHE A 93 -29.19 -36.05 0.87
C PHE A 93 -29.71 -35.26 -0.32
N VAL A 94 -28.83 -34.47 -0.94
CA VAL A 94 -29.04 -33.86 -2.25
C VAL A 94 -28.03 -34.44 -3.22
N PHE A 95 -28.52 -35.17 -4.22
CA PHE A 95 -27.70 -35.55 -5.39
C PHE A 95 -27.65 -34.34 -6.32
N TYR A 96 -26.49 -34.00 -6.86
CA TYR A 96 -26.35 -32.94 -7.85
C TYR A 96 -25.71 -33.49 -9.13
N GLY A 97 -26.37 -33.29 -10.26
CA GLY A 97 -25.76 -33.49 -11.58
C GLY A 97 -24.74 -32.38 -11.92
N PRO A 98 -23.95 -32.52 -13.00
CA PRO A 98 -23.08 -31.45 -13.45
C PRO A 98 -23.91 -30.23 -13.88
N TYR A 99 -23.35 -29.03 -13.76
CA TYR A 99 -23.94 -27.85 -14.40
C TYR A 99 -23.89 -28.05 -15.91
N ILE A 100 -25.07 -28.10 -16.55
CA ILE A 100 -25.18 -28.23 -17.99
C ILE A 100 -25.97 -27.08 -18.58
N ASP A 101 -25.54 -26.59 -19.74
CA ASP A 101 -26.33 -25.66 -20.52
C ASP A 101 -27.30 -26.46 -21.40
N ILE A 102 -28.61 -26.25 -21.18
CA ILE A 102 -29.67 -26.90 -21.95
C ILE A 102 -30.28 -25.86 -22.90
N PRO A 103 -30.21 -26.09 -24.22
CA PRO A 103 -30.83 -25.19 -25.20
C PRO A 103 -32.35 -25.06 -24.98
N ASP A 104 -32.92 -23.96 -25.44
CA ASP A 104 -34.37 -23.76 -25.41
C ASP A 104 -35.10 -24.81 -26.26
N GLY A 105 -36.22 -25.32 -25.76
CA GLY A 105 -37.02 -26.27 -26.51
C GLY A 105 -37.94 -27.14 -25.65
N PHE A 106 -38.58 -28.09 -26.33
CA PHE A 106 -39.47 -29.06 -25.70
C PHE A 106 -38.78 -30.41 -25.65
N TYR A 107 -38.62 -30.94 -24.44
CA TYR A 107 -37.83 -32.13 -24.16
C TYR A 107 -38.72 -33.25 -23.64
N ARG A 108 -38.41 -34.47 -24.06
CA ARG A 108 -38.81 -35.71 -23.40
C ARG A 108 -37.70 -36.12 -22.45
N ILE A 109 -38.00 -36.15 -21.16
CA ILE A 109 -37.04 -36.49 -20.11
C ILE A 109 -37.38 -37.86 -19.54
N GLN A 110 -36.38 -38.73 -19.50
CA GLN A 110 -36.44 -40.06 -18.91
C GLN A 110 -35.36 -40.17 -17.83
N VAL A 111 -35.78 -40.48 -16.62
CA VAL A 111 -34.89 -40.79 -15.49
C VAL A 111 -35.10 -42.24 -15.11
N GLN A 112 -34.02 -43.02 -15.04
CA GLN A 112 -34.06 -44.41 -14.61
C GLN A 112 -33.48 -44.55 -13.20
N PHE A 113 -34.16 -45.29 -12.34
CA PHE A 113 -33.79 -45.53 -10.96
C PHE A 113 -33.50 -47.01 -10.72
N ASP A 114 -32.64 -47.31 -9.74
CA ASP A 114 -32.50 -48.63 -9.14
C ASP A 114 -32.83 -48.59 -7.65
N PHE A 115 -33.55 -49.59 -7.16
CA PHE A 115 -33.89 -49.71 -5.74
C PHE A 115 -33.27 -51.00 -5.19
N PRO A 116 -32.29 -50.91 -4.27
CA PRO A 116 -31.67 -52.10 -3.70
C PRO A 116 -32.68 -52.91 -2.86
N GLU A 117 -32.67 -54.24 -3.04
CA GLU A 117 -33.42 -55.17 -2.19
C GLU A 117 -32.76 -55.26 -0.80
N PHE A 118 -33.41 -54.72 0.23
CA PHE A 118 -32.95 -54.87 1.61
C PHE A 118 -33.55 -56.13 2.25
N ASN A 119 -32.68 -57.00 2.80
CA ASN A 119 -33.10 -58.14 3.61
C ASN A 119 -33.90 -57.65 4.84
N SER A 120 -35.08 -58.22 5.04
CA SER A 120 -36.16 -57.74 5.90
C SER A 120 -35.94 -57.80 7.42
N GLU A 121 -34.69 -57.75 7.92
CA GLU A 121 -34.41 -57.84 9.37
C GLU A 121 -33.94 -56.53 10.02
N GLN A 122 -33.75 -55.45 9.25
CA GLN A 122 -33.36 -54.16 9.80
C GLN A 122 -34.05 -53.00 9.08
N THR A 123 -35.27 -52.66 9.53
CA THR A 123 -35.71 -51.27 9.75
C THR A 123 -37.17 -51.29 10.20
N ASP A 124 -37.37 -51.03 11.49
CA ASP A 124 -38.65 -50.66 12.08
C ASP A 124 -38.85 -49.16 11.86
N VAL A 125 -39.65 -48.77 10.87
CA VAL A 125 -40.09 -47.38 10.68
C VAL A 125 -41.55 -47.36 10.23
N SER A 126 -42.45 -47.55 11.19
CA SER A 126 -43.82 -47.08 11.06
C SER A 126 -43.83 -45.54 11.01
N ASN A 127 -44.49 -44.96 9.99
CA ASN A 127 -44.84 -43.53 9.84
C ASN A 127 -43.80 -42.52 9.29
N GLN A 128 -43.16 -42.79 8.14
CA GLN A 128 -42.47 -41.74 7.37
C GLN A 128 -42.89 -41.74 5.89
N GLN A 129 -43.06 -40.53 5.31
CA GLN A 129 -43.37 -40.31 3.89
C GLN A 129 -42.39 -41.10 3.02
N LYS A 130 -42.88 -42.14 2.34
CA LYS A 130 -42.04 -43.00 1.50
C LYS A 130 -42.03 -42.41 0.09
N GLY A 131 -41.14 -41.46 -0.19
CA GLY A 131 -40.94 -40.86 -1.51
C GLY A 131 -39.70 -39.98 -1.55
N PHE A 132 -39.26 -39.58 -2.74
CA PHE A 132 -38.19 -38.59 -2.91
C PHE A 132 -38.60 -37.53 -3.93
N LYS A 133 -38.11 -36.31 -3.73
CA LYS A 133 -38.38 -35.16 -4.58
C LYS A 133 -37.28 -35.01 -5.63
N PHE A 134 -37.66 -34.88 -6.88
CA PHE A 134 -36.77 -34.62 -8.01
C PHE A 134 -37.06 -33.22 -8.54
N ASP A 135 -36.02 -32.42 -8.76
CA ASP A 135 -36.15 -31.13 -9.42
C ASP A 135 -35.01 -30.84 -10.41
N ILE A 136 -35.23 -29.85 -11.28
CA ILE A 136 -34.24 -29.29 -12.21
C ILE A 136 -34.16 -27.79 -11.94
N ALA A 137 -32.99 -27.21 -11.70
CA ALA A 137 -32.83 -25.81 -11.27
C ALA A 137 -31.73 -25.02 -12.03
N ALA A 138 -31.84 -23.69 -12.11
CA ALA A 138 -30.88 -22.79 -12.78
C ALA A 138 -30.56 -21.50 -11.95
N PRO A 139 -29.44 -20.77 -12.20
CA PRO A 139 -28.86 -19.75 -11.30
C PRO A 139 -29.68 -18.45 -11.09
N PHE A 140 -30.69 -18.17 -11.91
CA PHE A 140 -31.56 -17.00 -11.78
C PHE A 140 -33.02 -17.37 -12.09
N PRO A 141 -33.97 -16.86 -11.29
CA PRO A 141 -34.50 -17.47 -10.09
C PRO A 141 -35.65 -18.46 -10.41
N SER A 142 -35.40 -19.64 -10.97
CA SER A 142 -36.50 -20.61 -11.12
C SER A 142 -36.09 -22.09 -11.07
N ILE A 143 -36.84 -22.87 -10.29
CA ILE A 143 -36.89 -24.33 -10.40
C ILE A 143 -37.68 -24.63 -11.68
N ILE A 144 -37.06 -25.32 -12.63
CA ILE A 144 -37.59 -25.62 -13.96
C ILE A 144 -38.68 -26.70 -13.88
N TYR A 145 -38.44 -27.76 -13.11
CA TYR A 145 -39.40 -28.86 -12.89
C TYR A 145 -39.23 -29.39 -11.48
N GLU A 146 -40.32 -29.88 -10.88
CA GLU A 146 -40.31 -30.46 -9.53
C GLU A 146 -41.42 -31.53 -9.43
N THR A 147 -41.09 -32.70 -8.91
CA THR A 147 -42.06 -33.78 -8.67
C THR A 147 -41.63 -34.69 -7.52
N GLU A 148 -42.57 -35.45 -6.96
CA GLU A 148 -42.28 -36.54 -6.01
C GLU A 148 -42.29 -37.88 -6.77
N VAL A 149 -41.35 -38.76 -6.43
CA VAL A 149 -41.16 -40.08 -7.02
C VAL A 149 -41.42 -41.14 -5.96
N ASP A 150 -42.26 -42.11 -6.33
CA ASP A 150 -42.66 -43.19 -5.43
C ASP A 150 -41.54 -44.25 -5.27
N PRO A 151 -41.42 -44.87 -4.08
CA PRO A 151 -40.52 -45.99 -3.84
C PRO A 151 -40.83 -47.17 -4.77
N GLY A 152 -39.82 -47.67 -5.48
CA GLY A 152 -39.98 -48.76 -6.44
C GLY A 152 -40.38 -48.31 -7.85
N GLN A 153 -40.55 -47.00 -8.10
CA GLN A 153 -40.73 -46.49 -9.45
C GLN A 153 -39.40 -46.48 -10.21
N GLU A 154 -39.08 -47.57 -10.92
CA GLU A 154 -37.82 -47.75 -11.65
C GLU A 154 -37.59 -46.74 -12.79
N GLN A 155 -38.64 -46.03 -13.22
CA GLN A 155 -38.56 -45.05 -14.30
C GLN A 155 -39.53 -43.88 -14.13
N LEU A 156 -39.03 -42.66 -14.32
CA LEU A 156 -39.82 -41.44 -14.42
C LEU A 156 -39.71 -40.87 -15.83
N ASN A 157 -40.86 -40.69 -16.49
CA ASN A 157 -40.95 -40.10 -17.82
C ASN A 157 -41.86 -38.89 -17.80
N PHE A 158 -41.40 -37.77 -18.32
CA PHE A 158 -42.21 -36.56 -18.46
C PHE A 158 -41.71 -35.69 -19.62
N TYR A 159 -42.51 -34.71 -19.98
CA TYR A 159 -42.15 -33.71 -20.99
C TYR A 159 -41.98 -32.35 -20.31
N LEU A 160 -40.99 -31.58 -20.74
CA LEU A 160 -40.64 -30.31 -20.13
C LEU A 160 -40.28 -29.25 -21.17
N ASP A 161 -40.85 -28.08 -20.99
CA ASP A 161 -40.45 -26.86 -21.68
C ASP A 161 -39.28 -26.20 -20.93
N ILE A 162 -38.16 -26.02 -21.60
CA ILE A 162 -36.97 -25.36 -21.06
C ILE A 162 -36.77 -24.03 -21.79
N VAL A 163 -36.65 -22.95 -21.01
CA VAL A 163 -36.35 -21.59 -21.47
C VAL A 163 -35.22 -21.01 -20.61
N SER A 164 -34.15 -20.50 -21.24
CA SER A 164 -32.95 -19.97 -20.59
C SER A 164 -32.24 -21.00 -19.67
N GLY A 165 -32.01 -22.21 -20.18
CA GLY A 165 -31.43 -23.35 -19.44
C GLY A 165 -29.92 -23.27 -19.14
N GLN A 166 -29.34 -22.09 -18.91
CA GLN A 166 -27.92 -21.94 -18.60
C GLN A 166 -27.59 -22.46 -17.20
N ARG A 167 -26.53 -23.25 -17.09
CA ARG A 167 -26.05 -23.89 -15.85
C ARG A 167 -27.17 -24.61 -15.08
N ALA A 168 -28.02 -25.34 -15.79
CA ALA A 168 -29.05 -26.17 -15.20
C ALA A 168 -28.44 -27.34 -14.42
N GLU A 169 -29.09 -27.72 -13.32
CA GLU A 169 -28.65 -28.77 -12.41
C GLU A 169 -29.82 -29.68 -12.06
N PHE A 170 -29.57 -31.00 -11.99
CA PHE A 170 -30.56 -32.02 -11.63
C PHE A 170 -30.37 -32.36 -10.16
N ARG A 171 -31.43 -32.21 -9.36
CA ARG A 171 -31.36 -32.40 -7.90
C ARG A 171 -32.37 -33.42 -7.42
N PHE A 172 -31.94 -34.23 -6.46
CA PHE A 172 -32.78 -35.27 -5.86
C PHE A 172 -32.72 -35.17 -4.34
N PHE A 173 -33.86 -35.01 -3.68
CA PHE A 173 -34.01 -34.87 -2.23
C PHE A 173 -34.81 -36.05 -1.68
N SER A 174 -34.25 -36.89 -0.83
CA SER A 174 -34.97 -38.06 -0.31
C SER A 174 -35.41 -37.93 1.13
N PHE A 175 -36.53 -38.58 1.45
CA PHE A 175 -37.15 -38.60 2.78
C PHE A 175 -37.10 -39.97 3.45
N GLY A 176 -36.15 -40.84 3.06
CA GLY A 176 -35.83 -42.07 3.82
C GLY A 176 -35.81 -43.39 3.05
N THR A 177 -36.02 -43.38 1.72
CA THR A 177 -35.82 -44.58 0.87
C THR A 177 -34.50 -44.48 0.12
N ALA A 178 -33.70 -45.56 0.14
CA ALA A 178 -32.46 -45.64 -0.64
C ALA A 178 -32.77 -46.01 -2.10
N PHE A 179 -32.17 -45.29 -3.04
CA PHE A 179 -32.24 -45.52 -4.48
C PHE A 179 -30.94 -45.04 -5.13
N SER A 180 -30.69 -45.46 -6.38
CA SER A 180 -29.64 -44.90 -7.24
C SER A 180 -30.23 -44.44 -8.57
N VAL A 181 -29.59 -43.49 -9.25
CA VAL A 181 -29.98 -43.03 -10.59
C VAL A 181 -29.09 -43.72 -11.62
N LYS A 182 -29.68 -44.49 -12.54
CA LYS A 182 -28.95 -45.20 -13.61
C LYS A 182 -28.55 -44.27 -14.74
N SER A 183 -29.49 -43.45 -15.20
CA SER A 183 -29.25 -42.47 -16.26
C SER A 183 -30.34 -41.40 -16.27
N ILE A 184 -29.97 -40.23 -16.77
CA ILE A 184 -30.91 -39.17 -17.14
C ILE A 184 -30.74 -38.92 -18.63
N THR A 185 -31.83 -39.00 -19.38
CA THR A 185 -31.83 -38.75 -20.83
C THR A 185 -32.82 -37.64 -21.15
N LEU A 186 -32.33 -36.59 -21.80
CA LEU A 186 -33.14 -35.49 -22.33
C LEU A 186 -33.13 -35.58 -23.85
N ALA A 187 -34.23 -36.04 -24.43
CA ALA A 187 -34.42 -36.02 -25.87
C ALA A 187 -35.14 -34.73 -26.27
N LEU A 188 -34.48 -33.85 -27.02
CA LEU A 188 -35.10 -32.69 -27.64
C LEU A 188 -36.05 -33.19 -28.74
N VAL A 189 -37.34 -32.95 -28.57
CA VAL A 189 -38.38 -33.38 -29.52
C VAL A 189 -38.93 -32.22 -30.35
N TYR A 190 -38.68 -30.97 -29.92
CA TYR A 190 -38.95 -29.77 -30.72
C TYR A 190 -38.01 -28.63 -30.34
N SER A 191 -37.34 -28.03 -31.34
CA SER A 191 -36.50 -26.84 -31.18
C SER A 191 -37.16 -25.63 -31.86
N PRO A 192 -37.27 -24.48 -31.17
CA PRO A 192 -37.80 -23.25 -31.77
C PRO A 192 -36.83 -22.61 -32.79
N GLU A 193 -35.53 -22.97 -32.79
CA GLU A 193 -34.50 -22.30 -33.61
C GLU A 193 -34.58 -22.60 -35.12
N ASN A 194 -35.40 -23.56 -35.55
CA ASN A 194 -35.40 -24.04 -36.93
C ASN A 194 -36.17 -23.16 -37.94
N SER A 195 -37.06 -22.26 -37.50
CA SER A 195 -37.74 -21.29 -38.39
C SER A 195 -38.35 -20.11 -37.61
N LEU A 196 -38.26 -18.89 -38.16
CA LEU A 196 -38.65 -17.64 -37.50
C LEU A 196 -40.15 -17.59 -37.13
N ASP A 197 -41.03 -18.00 -38.06
CA ASP A 197 -42.48 -18.00 -37.85
C ASP A 197 -42.88 -19.03 -36.77
N THR A 198 -42.23 -20.19 -36.74
CA THR A 198 -42.51 -21.26 -35.78
C THR A 198 -41.95 -21.00 -34.38
N ALA A 199 -40.88 -20.18 -34.27
CA ALA A 199 -40.32 -19.76 -32.99
C ALA A 199 -41.27 -18.81 -32.25
N LEU A 200 -41.83 -17.84 -32.97
CA LEU A 200 -42.77 -16.86 -32.41
C LEU A 200 -44.05 -17.53 -31.93
N GLU A 201 -44.63 -18.42 -32.75
CA GLU A 201 -45.81 -19.19 -32.36
C GLU A 201 -45.53 -20.04 -31.12
N TYR A 202 -44.37 -20.71 -31.07
CA TYR A 202 -43.97 -21.55 -29.94
C TYR A 202 -43.82 -20.76 -28.63
N TYR A 203 -43.02 -19.69 -28.63
CA TYR A 203 -42.76 -18.90 -27.42
C TYR A 203 -44.00 -18.13 -26.97
N PHE A 204 -44.84 -17.65 -27.89
CA PHE A 204 -46.06 -16.93 -27.53
C PHE A 204 -47.07 -17.86 -26.87
N ASP A 205 -47.29 -19.05 -27.45
CA ASP A 205 -48.17 -20.04 -26.84
C ASP A 205 -47.62 -20.53 -25.49
N LEU A 206 -46.30 -20.72 -25.38
CA LEU A 206 -45.65 -21.10 -24.14
C LEU A 206 -45.81 -20.01 -23.06
N ALA A 207 -45.62 -18.74 -23.40
CA ALA A 207 -45.75 -17.63 -22.46
C ALA A 207 -47.18 -17.50 -21.90
N ASN A 208 -48.20 -17.61 -22.76
CA ASN A 208 -49.60 -17.64 -22.33
C ASN A 208 -49.90 -18.84 -21.43
N PHE A 209 -49.42 -20.03 -21.82
CA PHE A 209 -49.59 -21.26 -21.04
C PHE A 209 -48.97 -21.15 -19.65
N LEU A 210 -47.72 -20.67 -19.55
CA LEU A 210 -47.01 -20.50 -18.28
C LEU A 210 -47.63 -19.41 -17.41
N SER A 211 -48.11 -18.32 -18.01
CA SER A 211 -48.81 -17.25 -17.30
C SER A 211 -50.06 -17.78 -16.61
N LEU A 212 -50.83 -18.64 -17.29
CA LEU A 212 -52.07 -19.20 -16.75
C LEU A 212 -51.81 -20.28 -15.67
N GLN A 213 -50.60 -20.83 -15.61
CA GLN A 213 -50.14 -21.69 -14.51
C GLN A 213 -49.53 -20.90 -13.33
N ASN A 214 -49.63 -19.57 -13.31
CA ASN A 214 -48.97 -18.69 -12.33
C ASN A 214 -47.44 -18.86 -12.26
N LYS A 215 -46.81 -19.33 -13.35
CA LYS A 215 -45.34 -19.42 -13.46
C LYS A 215 -44.79 -18.12 -14.04
N THR A 216 -44.96 -17.02 -13.30
CA THR A 216 -44.77 -15.63 -13.75
C THR A 216 -43.38 -15.38 -14.35
N ASP A 217 -42.33 -15.89 -13.71
CA ASP A 217 -40.95 -15.62 -14.15
C ASP A 217 -40.64 -16.32 -15.48
N LYS A 218 -41.14 -17.54 -15.67
CA LYS A 218 -40.97 -18.29 -16.91
C LYS A 218 -41.84 -17.75 -18.05
N ALA A 219 -43.05 -17.29 -17.71
CA ALA A 219 -43.92 -16.62 -18.67
C ALA A 219 -43.28 -15.33 -19.20
N TYR A 220 -42.65 -14.55 -18.32
CA TYR A 220 -41.90 -13.35 -18.68
C TYR A 220 -40.73 -13.65 -19.63
N ILE A 221 -39.90 -14.66 -19.30
CA ILE A 221 -38.78 -15.09 -20.17
C ILE A 221 -39.31 -15.51 -21.55
N ALA A 222 -40.37 -16.31 -21.61
CA ALA A 222 -40.96 -16.73 -22.89
C ALA A 222 -41.53 -15.54 -23.70
N TYR A 223 -42.17 -14.55 -23.06
CA TYR A 223 -42.60 -13.33 -23.73
C TYR A 223 -41.44 -12.49 -24.27
N ASN A 224 -40.33 -12.40 -23.53
CA ASN A 224 -39.13 -11.70 -23.98
C ASN A 224 -38.46 -12.41 -25.16
N ASN A 225 -38.37 -13.74 -25.12
CA ASN A 225 -37.81 -14.53 -26.22
C ASN A 225 -38.63 -14.31 -27.51
N CYS A 226 -39.96 -14.14 -27.44
CA CYS A 226 -40.74 -13.72 -28.62
C CYS A 226 -40.25 -12.38 -29.20
N VAL A 227 -40.01 -11.39 -28.35
CA VAL A 227 -39.61 -10.03 -28.76
C VAL A 227 -38.17 -9.99 -29.25
N GLU A 228 -37.31 -10.85 -28.72
CA GLU A 228 -35.91 -10.99 -29.11
C GLU A 228 -35.78 -11.70 -30.46
N PHE A 229 -36.53 -12.80 -30.67
CA PHE A 229 -36.55 -13.51 -31.95
C PHE A 229 -37.17 -12.67 -33.09
N ASP A 230 -38.26 -11.95 -32.82
CA ASP A 230 -38.79 -10.96 -33.76
C ASP A 230 -39.35 -9.73 -33.03
N SER A 231 -38.62 -8.64 -33.13
CA SER A 231 -39.04 -7.34 -32.60
C SER A 231 -40.38 -6.84 -33.17
N SER A 232 -40.80 -7.35 -34.33
CA SER A 232 -42.08 -7.05 -34.96
C SER A 232 -43.28 -7.69 -34.26
N ALA A 233 -43.06 -8.68 -33.38
CA ALA A 233 -44.08 -9.30 -32.55
C ALA A 233 -44.87 -8.28 -31.70
N LEU A 234 -44.22 -7.18 -31.31
CA LEU A 234 -44.86 -6.06 -30.60
C LEU A 234 -45.91 -5.31 -31.44
N ASN A 235 -45.93 -5.52 -32.76
CA ASN A 235 -46.93 -4.96 -33.66
C ASN A 235 -48.13 -5.92 -33.85
N ILE A 236 -48.07 -7.14 -33.32
CA ILE A 236 -49.16 -8.11 -33.36
C ILE A 236 -50.14 -7.76 -32.22
N PRO A 237 -51.39 -7.33 -32.51
CA PRO A 237 -52.29 -6.81 -31.49
C PRO A 237 -52.62 -7.81 -30.37
N SER A 238 -52.75 -9.10 -30.70
CA SER A 238 -53.02 -10.16 -29.72
C SER A 238 -51.82 -10.41 -28.80
N PHE A 239 -50.60 -10.38 -29.34
CA PHE A 239 -49.37 -10.47 -28.54
C PHE A 239 -49.26 -9.29 -27.58
N LEU A 240 -49.41 -8.07 -28.10
CA LEU A 240 -49.28 -6.84 -27.33
C LEU A 240 -50.33 -6.78 -26.22
N ALA A 241 -51.59 -7.16 -26.50
CA ALA A 241 -52.66 -7.16 -25.51
C ALA A 241 -52.40 -8.17 -24.37
N ASN A 242 -51.99 -9.40 -24.69
CA ASN A 242 -51.69 -10.42 -23.68
C ASN A 242 -50.45 -10.07 -22.86
N TYR A 243 -49.41 -9.54 -23.51
CA TYR A 243 -48.19 -9.10 -22.85
C TYR A 243 -48.45 -7.91 -21.92
N GLN A 244 -49.22 -6.91 -22.36
CA GLN A 244 -49.63 -5.78 -21.54
C GLN A 244 -50.56 -6.18 -20.38
N GLY A 245 -51.49 -7.12 -20.61
CA GLY A 245 -52.37 -7.67 -19.59
C GLY A 245 -51.60 -8.42 -18.49
N PHE A 246 -50.65 -9.28 -18.89
CA PHE A 246 -49.74 -9.96 -17.97
C PHE A 246 -48.94 -8.96 -17.11
N LEU A 247 -48.42 -7.88 -17.71
CA LEU A 247 -47.66 -6.85 -17.00
C LEU A 247 -48.51 -5.97 -16.06
N ALA A 248 -49.84 -5.95 -16.23
CA ALA A 248 -50.74 -5.15 -15.40
C ALA A 248 -51.12 -5.84 -14.08
N ASP A 249 -51.18 -7.18 -14.07
CA ASP A 249 -51.61 -7.99 -12.92
C ASP A 249 -50.47 -8.35 -11.94
N VAL A 250 -49.23 -8.00 -12.26
CA VAL A 250 -48.01 -8.42 -11.55
C VAL A 250 -47.33 -7.21 -10.89
N GLU A 251 -47.24 -7.18 -9.55
CA GLU A 251 -46.62 -6.06 -8.80
C GLU A 251 -45.08 -6.04 -8.92
N TRP A 252 -44.54 -5.53 -10.03
CA TRP A 252 -43.09 -5.50 -10.25
C TRP A 252 -42.58 -4.10 -10.62
N THR A 253 -41.99 -3.42 -9.64
CA THR A 253 -41.25 -2.14 -9.78
C THR A 253 -40.11 -2.24 -10.81
N ASN A 254 -39.49 -3.42 -10.94
CA ASN A 254 -38.42 -3.70 -11.88
C ASN A 254 -38.91 -3.85 -13.34
N ALA A 255 -40.18 -4.22 -13.54
CA ALA A 255 -40.74 -4.38 -14.88
C ALA A 255 -40.95 -3.02 -15.57
N TYR A 256 -41.42 -1.99 -14.85
CA TYR A 256 -41.54 -0.63 -15.41
C TYR A 256 -40.18 0.00 -15.73
N SER A 257 -39.14 -0.29 -14.94
CA SER A 257 -37.76 0.14 -15.22
C SER A 257 -37.23 -0.54 -16.49
N THR A 258 -37.40 -1.85 -16.61
CA THR A 258 -36.90 -2.63 -17.74
C THR A 258 -37.66 -2.28 -19.03
N LEU A 259 -38.98 -2.09 -18.96
CA LEU A 259 -39.79 -1.62 -20.10
C LEU A 259 -39.44 -0.20 -20.53
N GLY A 260 -39.19 0.71 -19.58
CA GLY A 260 -38.73 2.07 -19.86
C GLY A 260 -37.42 2.07 -20.65
N GLN A 261 -36.47 1.22 -20.27
CA GLN A 261 -35.19 1.05 -20.97
C GLN A 261 -35.38 0.42 -22.35
N ILE A 262 -36.22 -0.62 -22.48
CA ILE A 262 -36.51 -1.27 -23.76
C ILE A 262 -37.20 -0.31 -24.73
N PHE A 263 -38.16 0.49 -24.28
CA PHE A 263 -38.83 1.48 -25.13
C PHE A 263 -37.90 2.62 -25.54
N GLN A 264 -36.99 3.04 -24.65
CA GLN A 264 -35.94 4.01 -24.95
C GLN A 264 -34.97 3.47 -26.02
N HIS A 265 -34.47 2.23 -25.88
CA HIS A 265 -33.62 1.59 -26.88
C HIS A 265 -34.31 1.38 -28.24
N LYS A 266 -35.65 1.29 -28.25
CA LYS A 266 -36.46 1.17 -29.48
C LYS A 266 -36.95 2.53 -30.03
N GLY A 267 -36.52 3.64 -29.45
CA GLY A 267 -36.91 5.00 -29.89
C GLY A 267 -38.37 5.37 -29.65
N LYS A 268 -39.11 4.57 -28.87
CA LYS A 268 -40.52 4.81 -28.51
C LYS A 268 -40.60 5.65 -27.24
N LEU A 269 -40.25 6.93 -27.39
CA LEU A 269 -39.99 7.84 -26.27
C LEU A 269 -41.23 8.13 -25.41
N GLU A 270 -42.43 8.22 -26.00
CA GLU A 270 -43.67 8.51 -25.25
C GLU A 270 -44.07 7.34 -24.34
N GLU A 271 -43.92 6.11 -24.83
CA GLU A 271 -44.19 4.90 -24.07
C GLU A 271 -43.17 4.71 -22.94
N ALA A 272 -41.89 5.02 -23.19
CA ALA A 272 -40.85 5.05 -22.17
C ALA A 272 -41.17 6.08 -21.06
N ILE A 273 -41.62 7.29 -21.45
CA ILE A 273 -42.04 8.34 -20.51
C ILE A 273 -43.21 7.88 -19.64
N ILE A 274 -44.20 7.19 -20.22
CA ILE A 274 -45.33 6.63 -19.47
C ILE A 274 -44.83 5.61 -18.44
N CYS A 275 -43.93 4.70 -18.83
CA CYS A 275 -43.33 3.70 -17.93
C CYS A 275 -42.61 4.37 -16.75
N TYR A 276 -41.75 5.36 -16.99
CA TYR A 276 -41.03 6.06 -15.92
C TYR A 276 -41.95 6.94 -15.05
N ARG A 277 -43.02 7.54 -15.62
CA ARG A 277 -44.02 8.27 -14.82
C ARG A 277 -44.83 7.36 -13.92
N GLN A 278 -45.18 6.15 -14.38
CA GLN A 278 -45.84 5.15 -13.54
C GLN A 278 -44.90 4.62 -12.45
N LEU A 279 -43.61 4.43 -12.78
CA LEU A 279 -42.58 4.06 -11.81
C LEU A 279 -42.45 5.12 -10.69
N ILE A 280 -42.35 6.40 -11.05
CA ILE A 280 -42.31 7.54 -10.12
C ILE A 280 -43.57 7.63 -9.25
N LYS A 281 -44.75 7.38 -9.83
CA LYS A 281 -46.02 7.41 -9.10
C LYS A 281 -46.08 6.33 -8.02
N ARG A 282 -45.44 5.17 -8.26
CA ARG A 282 -45.42 4.03 -7.33
C ARG A 282 -44.26 4.08 -6.35
N VAL A 283 -43.09 4.58 -6.77
CA VAL A 283 -41.90 4.78 -5.93
C VAL A 283 -41.37 6.22 -6.09
N PRO A 284 -41.95 7.18 -5.35
CA PRO A 284 -41.60 8.61 -5.47
C PRO A 284 -40.17 8.97 -5.02
N ALA A 285 -39.42 8.04 -4.43
CA ALA A 285 -38.06 8.25 -3.95
C ALA A 285 -36.97 7.65 -4.87
N GLN A 286 -37.35 7.05 -6.00
CA GLN A 286 -36.39 6.38 -6.89
C GLN A 286 -35.74 7.37 -7.86
N ALA A 287 -34.54 7.85 -7.51
CA ALA A 287 -33.79 8.88 -8.25
C ALA A 287 -33.57 8.52 -9.73
N SER A 288 -33.24 7.26 -10.03
CA SER A 288 -33.00 6.77 -11.40
C SER A 288 -34.22 6.88 -12.33
N ALA A 289 -35.44 6.86 -11.77
CA ALA A 289 -36.67 7.01 -12.54
C ALA A 289 -36.92 8.46 -12.98
N TYR A 290 -36.61 9.43 -12.10
CA TYR A 290 -36.68 10.86 -12.42
C TYR A 290 -35.59 11.27 -13.41
N GLU A 291 -34.39 10.71 -13.29
CA GLU A 291 -33.27 10.93 -14.23
C GLU A 291 -33.60 10.41 -15.64
N SER A 292 -34.06 9.17 -15.74
CA SER A 292 -34.43 8.56 -17.02
C SER A 292 -35.59 9.31 -17.69
N LEU A 293 -36.58 9.77 -16.91
CA LEU A 293 -37.66 10.61 -17.41
C LEU A 293 -37.16 11.98 -17.90
N ALA A 294 -36.20 12.58 -17.21
CA ALA A 294 -35.66 13.89 -17.57
C ALA A 294 -34.87 13.84 -18.88
N LEU A 295 -34.07 12.81 -19.09
CA LEU A 295 -33.34 12.57 -20.35
C LEU A 295 -34.32 12.41 -21.53
N LEU A 296 -35.38 11.62 -21.36
CA LEU A 296 -36.40 11.44 -22.41
C LEU A 296 -37.18 12.73 -22.71
N LEU A 297 -37.50 13.55 -21.69
CA LEU A 297 -38.13 14.84 -21.90
C LEU A 297 -37.20 15.84 -22.62
N ALA A 298 -35.89 15.75 -22.38
CA ALA A 298 -34.89 16.55 -23.09
C ALA A 298 -34.78 16.13 -24.57
N GLU A 299 -34.80 14.82 -24.86
CA GLU A 299 -34.82 14.27 -26.23
C GLU A 299 -36.09 14.68 -27.01
N GLN A 300 -37.20 14.93 -26.32
CA GLN A 300 -38.43 15.48 -26.90
C GLN A 300 -38.45 17.02 -27.02
N GLY A 301 -37.37 17.71 -26.66
CA GLY A 301 -37.30 19.17 -26.67
C GLY A 301 -38.10 19.86 -25.57
N LYS A 302 -38.65 19.12 -24.59
CA LYS A 302 -39.40 19.64 -23.43
C LYS A 302 -38.43 20.01 -22.30
N ILE A 303 -37.50 20.92 -22.60
CA ILE A 303 -36.32 21.23 -21.78
C ILE A 303 -36.69 21.70 -20.36
N GLN A 304 -37.67 22.58 -20.20
CA GLN A 304 -38.09 23.06 -18.85
C GLN A 304 -38.65 21.94 -17.96
N GLU A 305 -39.39 20.98 -18.54
CA GLU A 305 -39.91 19.83 -17.79
C GLU A 305 -38.80 18.85 -17.43
N ALA A 306 -37.84 18.63 -18.34
CA ALA A 306 -36.64 17.84 -18.09
C ALA A 306 -35.83 18.41 -16.91
N VAL A 307 -35.58 19.72 -16.89
CA VAL A 307 -34.89 20.40 -15.78
C VAL A 307 -35.65 20.21 -14.46
N THR A 308 -36.97 20.33 -14.48
CA THR A 308 -37.82 20.14 -13.28
C THR A 308 -37.78 18.69 -12.78
N MET A 309 -37.73 17.70 -13.67
CA MET A 309 -37.62 16.28 -13.28
C MET A 309 -36.22 15.95 -12.76
N PHE A 310 -35.16 16.49 -13.37
CA PHE A 310 -33.79 16.36 -12.84
C PHE A 310 -33.64 16.98 -11.44
N GLN A 311 -34.26 18.14 -11.18
CA GLN A 311 -34.26 18.77 -9.85
C GLN A 311 -34.98 17.91 -8.79
N LYS A 312 -35.99 17.13 -9.20
CA LYS A 312 -36.72 16.20 -8.33
C LYS A 312 -35.97 14.87 -8.11
N ALA A 313 -35.12 14.45 -9.05
CA ALA A 313 -34.35 13.22 -8.97
C ALA A 313 -33.43 13.18 -7.73
N ASN A 314 -32.77 14.32 -7.44
CA ASN A 314 -32.09 14.65 -6.17
C ASN A 314 -31.42 16.03 -6.36
N PRO A 315 -31.60 17.04 -5.48
CA PRO A 315 -30.81 18.27 -5.54
C PRO A 315 -29.30 18.05 -5.31
N THR A 316 -28.89 16.85 -4.88
CA THR A 316 -27.50 16.44 -4.66
C THR A 316 -26.86 15.75 -5.87
N PHE A 317 -27.65 15.09 -6.75
CA PHE A 317 -27.12 14.40 -7.94
C PHE A 317 -26.76 15.38 -9.07
N GLN A 318 -27.52 16.47 -9.22
CA GLN A 318 -27.18 17.56 -10.15
C GLN A 318 -25.86 18.30 -9.80
N LYS A 319 -25.43 18.28 -8.53
CA LYS A 319 -24.15 18.89 -8.10
C LYS A 319 -22.96 17.93 -8.21
N THR A 320 -23.17 16.63 -8.27
CA THR A 320 -22.11 15.61 -8.22
C THR A 320 -21.49 15.30 -9.58
N GLU A 321 -22.21 15.36 -10.70
CA GLU A 321 -21.57 15.40 -12.03
C GLU A 321 -20.76 16.70 -12.25
N PHE A 322 -21.12 17.77 -11.55
CA PHE A 322 -20.54 19.10 -11.73
C PHE A 322 -19.14 19.23 -11.13
N TYR A 323 -18.91 18.61 -9.96
CA TYR A 323 -17.57 18.57 -9.35
C TYR A 323 -16.55 17.84 -10.24
N ASP A 324 -16.97 16.73 -10.85
CA ASP A 324 -16.18 16.00 -11.83
C ASP A 324 -15.92 16.81 -13.09
N LYS A 325 -16.96 17.46 -13.65
CA LYS A 325 -16.81 18.31 -14.84
C LYS A 325 -15.84 19.46 -14.59
N ILE A 326 -15.96 20.15 -13.45
CA ILE A 326 -15.03 21.22 -13.07
C ILE A 326 -13.62 20.69 -12.87
N TRP A 327 -13.46 19.58 -12.15
CA TRP A 327 -12.16 18.95 -11.94
C TRP A 327 -11.47 18.62 -13.28
N ARG A 328 -12.20 17.99 -14.22
CA ARG A 328 -11.69 17.66 -15.56
C ARG A 328 -11.36 18.90 -16.38
N ASN A 329 -12.20 19.94 -16.31
CA ASN A 329 -12.00 21.20 -17.04
C ASN A 329 -10.77 21.98 -16.52
N LEU A 330 -10.58 22.08 -15.19
CA LEU A 330 -9.38 22.71 -14.60
C LEU A 330 -8.08 21.97 -14.97
N ASN A 331 -8.19 20.68 -15.28
CA ASN A 331 -7.08 19.82 -15.68
C ASN A 331 -6.99 19.53 -17.19
N ASN A 332 -7.75 20.25 -18.03
CA ASN A 332 -7.66 20.20 -19.49
C ASN A 332 -7.94 18.82 -20.14
N TYR A 333 -8.74 17.96 -19.51
CA TYR A 333 -9.20 16.69 -20.12
C TYR A 333 -10.72 16.51 -20.08
N GLY A 334 -11.46 17.59 -19.82
CA GLY A 334 -12.91 17.67 -20.04
C GLY A 334 -13.26 17.97 -21.51
N ASN A 335 -14.49 17.67 -21.93
CA ASN A 335 -14.95 17.98 -23.28
C ASN A 335 -15.04 19.51 -23.48
N LEU A 336 -14.40 20.00 -24.54
CA LEU A 336 -14.21 21.43 -24.90
C LEU A 336 -15.50 22.27 -25.09
N LYS A 337 -16.71 21.73 -24.83
CA LYS A 337 -18.00 22.40 -25.02
C LYS A 337 -18.85 22.52 -23.75
N ASP A 338 -18.40 21.97 -22.63
CA ASP A 338 -19.16 22.00 -21.38
C ASP A 338 -18.86 23.30 -20.62
N ASP A 339 -19.48 24.40 -21.04
CA ASP A 339 -19.45 25.66 -20.31
C ASP A 339 -20.18 25.49 -18.98
N VAL A 340 -19.40 25.49 -17.90
CA VAL A 340 -19.86 25.52 -16.52
C VAL A 340 -20.51 26.90 -16.29
N GLU A 341 -21.83 26.95 -16.08
CA GLU A 341 -22.52 28.21 -15.80
C GLU A 341 -21.92 28.90 -14.55
N ASP A 342 -21.51 30.16 -14.69
CA ASP A 342 -20.93 30.98 -13.61
C ASP A 342 -21.86 31.20 -12.40
N SER A 343 -23.13 30.79 -12.51
CA SER A 343 -24.19 31.02 -11.51
C SER A 343 -24.25 29.98 -10.39
N ILE A 344 -23.52 28.86 -10.50
CA ILE A 344 -23.66 27.72 -9.59
C ILE A 344 -22.69 27.85 -8.41
N GLU A 345 -23.23 28.11 -7.22
CA GLU A 345 -22.47 28.13 -5.97
C GLU A 345 -22.07 26.71 -5.53
N ILE A 346 -20.75 26.51 -5.41
CA ILE A 346 -20.12 25.29 -4.95
C ILE A 346 -19.55 25.48 -3.56
N SER A 347 -19.81 24.52 -2.68
CA SER A 347 -19.18 24.45 -1.36
C SER A 347 -17.98 23.51 -1.42
N GLN A 348 -16.82 23.99 -0.95
CA GLN A 348 -15.61 23.19 -0.78
C GLN A 348 -15.86 21.95 0.11
N GLU A 349 -16.60 22.09 1.21
CA GLU A 349 -16.94 20.98 2.10
C GLU A 349 -17.75 19.90 1.36
N LYS A 350 -18.75 20.31 0.58
CA LYS A 350 -19.54 19.36 -0.23
C LYS A 350 -18.70 18.69 -1.32
N ALA A 351 -17.76 19.41 -1.92
CA ALA A 351 -16.83 18.84 -2.89
C ALA A 351 -15.89 17.81 -2.22
N TYR A 352 -15.42 18.08 -1.00
CA TYR A 352 -14.61 17.14 -0.22
C TYR A 352 -15.38 15.85 0.08
N GLN A 353 -16.60 15.96 0.63
CA GLN A 353 -17.45 14.81 0.91
C GLN A 353 -17.74 13.99 -0.36
N TYR A 354 -17.94 14.65 -1.50
CA TYR A 354 -18.11 13.98 -2.79
C TYR A 354 -16.89 13.17 -3.20
N PHE A 355 -15.69 13.76 -3.18
CA PHE A 355 -14.48 13.04 -3.59
C PHE A 355 -14.15 11.87 -2.65
N CYS A 356 -14.46 12.01 -1.35
CA CYS A 356 -14.37 10.91 -0.38
C CYS A 356 -15.35 9.76 -0.66
N GLN A 357 -16.57 10.06 -1.14
CA GLN A 357 -17.59 9.03 -1.44
C GLN A 357 -17.38 8.35 -2.79
N LYS A 358 -16.82 9.07 -3.77
CA LYS A 358 -16.69 8.60 -5.15
C LYS A 358 -15.42 7.80 -5.40
N ASN A 359 -14.29 8.21 -4.82
CA ASN A 359 -13.01 7.58 -5.10
C ASN A 359 -12.73 6.50 -4.06
N ASN A 360 -13.02 5.24 -4.42
CA ASN A 360 -12.68 4.08 -3.58
C ASN A 360 -11.28 3.49 -3.86
N SER A 361 -10.50 4.05 -4.79
CA SER A 361 -9.10 3.63 -5.00
C SER A 361 -8.33 4.63 -5.87
N TYR A 362 -7.37 5.34 -5.30
CA TYR A 362 -6.29 5.96 -6.07
C TYR A 362 -5.29 4.86 -6.47
N THR A 363 -4.75 4.92 -7.69
CA THR A 363 -3.58 4.07 -8.01
C THR A 363 -2.37 4.74 -7.37
N ILE A 364 -1.76 4.11 -6.37
CA ILE A 364 -0.59 4.63 -5.67
C ILE A 364 0.59 3.74 -5.99
N ILE A 365 1.61 4.31 -6.62
CA ILE A 365 2.85 3.61 -6.97
C ILE A 365 3.99 4.21 -6.18
N ASN A 366 4.72 3.39 -5.43
CA ASN A 366 5.91 3.85 -4.71
C ASN A 366 7.16 3.58 -5.54
N LEU A 367 7.87 4.63 -5.98
CA LEU A 367 9.09 4.46 -6.78
C LEU A 367 10.19 3.67 -6.08
N ASN A 368 10.17 3.63 -4.75
CA ASN A 368 11.18 2.94 -3.94
C ASN A 368 10.77 1.49 -3.63
N ALA A 369 9.54 1.11 -3.95
CA ALA A 369 8.99 -0.23 -3.77
C ALA A 369 8.12 -0.59 -5.00
N LEU A 370 8.73 -0.51 -6.20
CA LEU A 370 8.05 -0.86 -7.45
C LEU A 370 7.92 -2.38 -7.58
N ASP A 371 6.69 -2.86 -7.65
CA ASP A 371 6.38 -4.23 -8.08
C ASP A 371 6.22 -4.32 -9.60
N GLU A 372 6.21 -5.56 -10.11
CA GLU A 372 6.12 -5.84 -11.55
C GLU A 372 4.79 -5.36 -12.15
N GLU A 373 3.72 -5.36 -11.36
CA GLU A 373 2.42 -4.81 -11.77
C GLU A 373 2.49 -3.30 -11.95
N SER A 374 3.10 -2.57 -11.02
CA SER A 374 3.32 -1.13 -11.07
C SER A 374 4.24 -0.73 -12.21
N GLU A 375 5.35 -1.45 -12.42
CA GLU A 375 6.25 -1.20 -13.56
C GLU A 375 5.53 -1.45 -14.89
N THR A 376 4.80 -2.56 -14.99
CA THR A 376 3.96 -2.86 -16.15
C THR A 376 2.90 -1.79 -16.38
N PHE A 377 2.26 -1.29 -15.31
CA PHE A 377 1.29 -0.21 -15.37
C PHE A 377 1.91 1.09 -15.87
N LEU A 378 3.07 1.49 -15.35
CA LEU A 378 3.80 2.68 -15.80
C LEU A 378 4.18 2.57 -17.28
N ASN A 379 4.70 1.41 -17.70
CA ASN A 379 5.08 1.13 -19.08
C ASN A 379 3.87 1.18 -20.03
N ARG A 380 2.77 0.50 -19.68
CA ARG A 380 1.50 0.57 -20.44
C ARG A 380 0.90 1.97 -20.47
N SER A 381 1.16 2.76 -19.43
CA SER A 381 0.74 4.15 -19.31
C SER A 381 1.63 5.15 -20.06
N HIS A 382 2.74 4.68 -20.65
CA HIS A 382 3.79 5.50 -21.27
C HIS A 382 4.43 6.52 -20.31
N ILE A 383 4.46 6.20 -19.01
CA ILE A 383 5.14 7.00 -18.00
C ILE A 383 6.53 6.39 -17.79
N SER A 384 7.57 7.16 -18.12
CA SER A 384 8.96 6.68 -18.06
C SER A 384 9.46 6.64 -16.61
N LEU A 385 9.87 5.45 -16.17
CA LEU A 385 10.52 5.26 -14.87
C LEU A 385 11.82 6.08 -14.76
N ALA A 386 12.61 6.16 -15.84
CA ALA A 386 13.83 6.97 -15.88
C ALA A 386 13.53 8.46 -15.65
N ASN A 387 12.46 8.97 -16.25
CA ASN A 387 12.05 10.35 -16.05
C ASN A 387 11.60 10.58 -14.60
N LEU A 388 10.79 9.68 -14.05
CA LEU A 388 10.36 9.75 -12.65
C LEU A 388 11.54 9.74 -11.66
N LYS A 389 12.57 8.91 -11.92
CA LYS A 389 13.83 8.90 -11.15
C LYS A 389 14.59 10.22 -11.25
N LEU A 390 14.67 10.84 -12.44
CA LEU A 390 15.27 12.16 -12.61
C LEU A 390 14.48 13.27 -11.88
N ILE A 391 13.14 13.21 -11.87
CA ILE A 391 12.31 14.17 -11.13
C ILE A 391 12.61 14.09 -9.62
N LYS A 392 12.80 12.89 -9.08
CA LYS A 392 13.14 12.64 -7.67
C LYS A 392 14.47 13.28 -7.24
N GLN A 393 15.44 13.41 -8.13
CA GLN A 393 16.79 13.86 -7.77
C GLN A 393 16.80 15.30 -7.25
N GLU A 394 17.60 15.53 -6.20
CA GLU A 394 17.98 16.85 -5.70
C GLU A 394 19.43 17.11 -6.09
N ASN A 395 19.63 17.82 -7.21
CA ASN A 395 20.96 18.04 -7.76
C ASN A 395 21.06 19.42 -8.42
N LEU A 396 21.99 20.24 -7.96
CA LEU A 396 22.19 21.60 -8.46
C LEU A 396 22.53 21.64 -9.96
N ALA A 397 23.36 20.72 -10.46
CA ALA A 397 23.73 20.67 -11.87
C ALA A 397 22.53 20.27 -12.75
N LEU A 398 21.67 19.37 -12.26
CA LEU A 398 20.42 19.02 -12.94
C LEU A 398 19.47 20.22 -13.05
N GLU A 399 19.35 20.99 -11.98
CA GLU A 399 18.57 22.23 -11.96
C GLU A 399 19.15 23.28 -12.95
N GLU A 400 20.48 23.45 -13.00
CA GLU A 400 21.14 24.32 -13.99
C GLU A 400 20.87 23.84 -15.43
N ILE A 401 20.87 22.53 -15.70
CA ILE A 401 20.50 21.95 -17.00
C ILE A 401 19.06 22.32 -17.34
N TYR A 402 18.12 22.15 -16.40
CA TYR A 402 16.73 22.49 -16.64
C TYR A 402 16.53 23.97 -16.94
N VAL A 403 17.11 24.86 -16.15
CA VAL A 403 17.02 26.31 -16.35
C VAL A 403 17.55 26.71 -17.73
N ASN A 404 18.67 26.14 -18.18
CA ASN A 404 19.30 26.50 -19.44
C ASN A 404 18.68 25.83 -20.67
N SER A 405 18.00 24.70 -20.51
CA SER A 405 17.35 23.99 -21.64
C SER A 405 16.19 24.77 -22.28
N ILE A 406 15.54 25.67 -21.53
CA ILE A 406 14.38 26.46 -21.98
C ILE A 406 14.77 27.92 -22.27
N ASN A 407 15.97 28.34 -21.86
CA ASN A 407 16.40 29.73 -21.96
C ASN A 407 16.94 30.00 -23.38
N SER A 408 16.22 30.81 -24.17
CA SER A 408 16.57 31.11 -25.56
C SER A 408 17.55 32.30 -25.73
N GLY A 409 18.24 32.69 -24.66
CA GLY A 409 19.20 33.81 -24.67
C GLY A 409 20.64 33.30 -24.84
N ASP A 410 21.53 34.16 -25.34
CA ASP A 410 22.94 33.82 -25.62
C ASP A 410 23.80 33.58 -24.35
N GLU A 411 23.28 33.84 -23.14
CA GLU A 411 24.00 33.68 -21.88
C GLU A 411 23.45 32.52 -21.03
N THR A 412 24.34 31.59 -20.68
CA THR A 412 24.06 30.50 -19.74
C THR A 412 23.84 31.05 -18.33
N LYS A 413 22.69 30.75 -17.73
CA LYS A 413 22.39 31.08 -16.33
C LYS A 413 23.05 30.05 -15.40
N GLN A 414 23.90 30.52 -14.50
CA GLN A 414 24.40 29.72 -13.39
C GLN A 414 23.63 30.10 -12.13
N LEU A 415 23.18 29.09 -11.37
CA LEU A 415 22.54 29.33 -10.09
C LEU A 415 23.61 29.78 -9.08
N SER A 416 23.22 30.65 -8.16
CA SER A 416 24.13 31.21 -7.16
C SER A 416 24.82 30.12 -6.33
N LYS A 417 26.13 30.24 -6.14
CA LYS A 417 26.92 29.34 -5.27
C LYS A 417 27.66 30.12 -4.18
N LEU A 418 27.16 31.32 -3.86
CA LEU A 418 27.78 32.22 -2.90
C LEU A 418 27.99 31.55 -1.54
N ILE A 419 27.04 30.70 -1.14
CA ILE A 419 27.12 29.92 0.10
C ILE A 419 26.76 28.48 -0.21
N LYS A 420 27.62 27.56 0.21
CA LYS A 420 27.37 26.13 0.05
C LYS A 420 26.35 25.69 1.09
N LYS A 421 25.22 25.15 0.64
CA LYS A 421 24.26 24.47 1.52
C LYS A 421 24.91 23.24 2.17
N LYS A 422 24.67 23.03 3.46
CA LYS A 422 25.12 21.84 4.19
C LYS A 422 24.45 20.60 3.57
N SER A 423 25.21 19.54 3.34
CA SER A 423 24.76 18.34 2.59
C SER A 423 25.27 17.02 3.16
N ASP A 424 26.00 17.08 4.27
CA ASP A 424 26.57 15.96 5.02
C ASP A 424 25.72 15.62 6.25
N PHE A 425 24.39 15.63 6.08
CA PHE A 425 23.48 15.19 7.13
C PHE A 425 23.40 13.67 7.17
N THR A 426 23.28 13.10 8.37
CA THR A 426 23.10 11.64 8.52
C THR A 426 21.71 11.17 8.13
N TRP A 427 20.73 12.08 8.12
CA TRP A 427 19.41 11.83 7.55
C TRP A 427 19.31 12.47 6.16
N GLU A 428 19.24 11.63 5.11
CA GLU A 428 19.17 12.09 3.72
C GLU A 428 17.99 13.04 3.44
N LEU A 429 16.91 12.97 4.22
CA LEU A 429 15.77 13.89 4.16
C LEU A 429 16.14 15.37 4.36
N LEU A 430 17.30 15.64 4.97
CA LEU A 430 17.83 16.98 5.24
C LEU A 430 18.76 17.47 4.12
N ASN A 431 18.93 16.70 3.05
CA ASN A 431 19.74 17.13 1.92
C ASN A 431 19.14 18.38 1.25
N PRO A 432 19.98 19.28 0.73
CA PRO A 432 19.54 20.54 0.13
C PRO A 432 18.50 20.36 -0.97
N HIS A 433 17.43 21.17 -0.91
CA HIS A 433 16.40 21.23 -1.94
C HIS A 433 16.77 22.28 -3.00
N TYR A 434 17.52 21.87 -4.03
CA TYR A 434 18.06 22.80 -5.03
C TYR A 434 16.99 23.36 -5.97
N PHE A 435 15.88 22.65 -6.20
CA PHE A 435 14.77 23.19 -7.00
C PHE A 435 14.15 24.46 -6.40
N GLN A 436 14.20 24.61 -5.06
CA GLN A 436 13.74 25.83 -4.39
C GLN A 436 14.60 27.03 -4.79
N GLN A 437 15.90 26.82 -5.02
CA GLN A 437 16.79 27.87 -5.51
C GLN A 437 16.48 28.24 -6.96
N SER A 438 16.18 27.27 -7.83
CA SER A 438 15.68 27.53 -9.20
C SER A 438 14.42 28.40 -9.18
N ILE A 439 13.50 28.13 -8.25
CA ILE A 439 12.29 28.94 -8.04
C ILE A 439 12.66 30.38 -7.69
N VAL A 440 13.54 30.59 -6.71
CA VAL A 440 13.91 31.92 -6.24
C VAL A 440 14.61 32.74 -7.31
N GLU A 441 15.56 32.14 -8.02
CA GLU A 441 16.38 32.88 -8.99
C GLU A 441 15.68 33.13 -10.32
N THR A 442 14.72 32.28 -10.69
CA THR A 442 14.07 32.38 -12.01
C THR A 442 12.59 32.75 -11.97
N GLY A 443 11.92 32.61 -10.82
CA GLY A 443 10.47 32.75 -10.68
C GLY A 443 9.67 31.56 -11.23
N TYR A 444 10.33 30.43 -11.51
CA TYR A 444 9.70 29.20 -12.02
C TYR A 444 10.28 27.97 -11.33
N ILE A 445 9.42 26.96 -11.13
CA ILE A 445 9.85 25.59 -10.83
C ILE A 445 10.05 24.83 -12.15
N TYR A 446 11.06 23.96 -12.20
CA TYR A 446 11.36 23.14 -13.36
C TYR A 446 11.24 21.66 -13.04
N THR A 447 10.91 20.89 -14.07
CA THR A 447 10.92 19.43 -14.01
C THR A 447 10.90 18.89 -15.44
N ILE A 448 11.07 17.59 -15.63
CA ILE A 448 10.83 16.95 -16.93
C ILE A 448 9.43 16.36 -17.00
N CYS A 449 8.84 16.32 -18.18
CA CYS A 449 7.59 15.61 -18.39
C CYS A 449 7.82 14.10 -18.17
N PRO A 450 7.06 13.45 -17.26
CA PRO A 450 7.22 12.02 -17.00
C PRO A 450 7.05 11.15 -18.26
N LEU A 451 6.24 11.60 -19.24
CA LEU A 451 5.94 10.84 -20.45
C LEU A 451 6.97 11.08 -21.57
N THR A 452 7.38 12.32 -21.80
CA THR A 452 8.21 12.69 -22.98
C THR A 452 9.67 12.98 -22.65
N GLY A 453 10.00 13.21 -21.37
CA GLY A 453 11.33 13.67 -20.95
C GLY A 453 11.64 15.14 -21.28
N THR A 454 10.71 15.88 -21.89
CA THR A 454 10.92 17.30 -22.22
C THR A 454 10.96 18.12 -20.94
N VAL A 455 11.94 19.03 -20.83
CA VAL A 455 11.98 19.97 -19.70
C VAL A 455 10.81 20.94 -19.78
N LEU A 456 10.09 21.07 -18.68
CA LEU A 456 8.96 21.97 -18.48
C LEU A 456 9.28 22.94 -17.35
N LYS A 457 8.64 24.11 -17.39
CA LYS A 457 8.66 25.08 -16.31
C LYS A 457 7.25 25.51 -15.94
N SER A 458 7.03 25.86 -14.68
CA SER A 458 5.75 26.35 -14.19
C SER A 458 5.95 27.43 -13.13
N ASN A 459 4.97 28.32 -13.03
CA ASN A 459 4.78 29.23 -11.90
C ASN A 459 3.38 29.06 -11.29
N GLN A 460 2.73 27.92 -11.51
CA GLN A 460 1.40 27.60 -11.01
C GLN A 460 1.52 26.75 -9.75
N SER A 461 1.19 27.32 -8.60
CA SER A 461 1.31 26.68 -7.28
C SER A 461 0.00 26.68 -6.52
N PHE A 462 -0.29 25.58 -5.83
CA PHE A 462 -1.47 25.45 -4.97
C PHE A 462 -1.05 24.92 -3.59
N TYR A 463 -1.13 25.78 -2.58
CA TYR A 463 -0.71 25.45 -1.22
C TYR A 463 -1.90 24.92 -0.41
N ILE A 464 -1.76 23.73 0.18
CA ILE A 464 -2.78 23.04 0.97
C ILE A 464 -2.23 22.77 2.37
N GLN A 465 -2.95 23.27 3.38
CA GLN A 465 -2.71 23.01 4.80
C GLN A 465 -4.02 22.59 5.45
N GLN A 466 -4.02 21.44 6.13
CA GLN A 466 -5.14 21.01 6.98
C GLN A 466 -4.74 21.10 8.47
N HIS A 467 -5.72 21.31 9.35
CA HIS A 467 -5.51 21.64 10.77
C HIS A 467 -4.65 20.64 11.57
N THR A 468 -4.44 19.43 11.08
CA THR A 468 -3.73 18.34 11.78
C THR A 468 -2.64 17.67 10.93
N VAL A 469 -2.36 18.15 9.72
CA VAL A 469 -1.52 17.46 8.73
C VAL A 469 -0.48 18.41 8.11
N THR A 470 0.62 17.85 7.61
CA THR A 470 1.80 18.58 7.10
C THR A 470 1.52 19.47 5.86
N PRO A 471 2.15 20.64 5.68
CA PRO A 471 1.93 21.49 4.51
C PRO A 471 2.37 20.83 3.20
N LEU A 472 1.54 20.94 2.14
CA LEU A 472 1.89 20.52 0.78
C LEU A 472 1.63 21.65 -0.22
N CYS A 473 2.52 21.79 -1.19
CA CYS A 473 2.37 22.64 -2.36
C CYS A 473 2.32 21.77 -3.63
N PHE A 474 1.28 21.95 -4.44
CA PHE A 474 1.09 21.28 -5.71
C PHE A 474 1.49 22.22 -6.84
N TYR A 475 2.57 21.87 -7.55
CA TYR A 475 3.04 22.61 -8.71
C TYR A 475 2.49 22.01 -9.99
N ARG A 476 1.65 22.76 -10.71
CA ARG A 476 0.96 22.26 -11.91
C ARG A 476 1.84 22.39 -13.15
N PHE A 477 2.01 21.31 -13.89
CA PHE A 477 2.70 21.30 -15.18
C PHE A 477 1.77 20.83 -16.29
N GLN A 478 1.96 21.38 -17.48
CA GLN A 478 1.25 20.99 -18.68
C GLN A 478 2.24 20.32 -19.66
N GLY A 479 2.23 18.99 -19.67
CA GLY A 479 2.94 18.18 -20.67
C GLY A 479 1.98 17.70 -21.75
N THR A 480 2.11 16.43 -22.14
CA THR A 480 1.09 15.73 -22.96
C THR A 480 -0.25 15.62 -22.24
N GLU A 481 -0.20 15.53 -20.90
CA GLU A 481 -1.32 15.69 -20.00
C GLU A 481 -0.91 16.61 -18.83
N VAL A 482 -1.89 17.10 -18.07
CA VAL A 482 -1.61 17.85 -16.83
C VAL A 482 -1.13 16.89 -15.77
N PHE A 483 -0.07 17.26 -15.05
CA PHE A 483 0.39 16.56 -13.86
C PHE A 483 0.85 17.56 -12.79
N TYR A 484 0.91 17.12 -11.54
CA TYR A 484 1.34 17.94 -10.42
C TYR A 484 2.58 17.34 -9.78
N LEU A 485 3.62 18.17 -9.60
CA LEU A 485 4.71 17.85 -8.68
C LEU A 485 4.28 18.30 -7.28
N VAL A 486 4.12 17.33 -6.39
CA VAL A 486 3.73 17.54 -5.00
C VAL A 486 5.01 17.70 -4.17
N VAL A 487 5.14 18.84 -3.52
CA VAL A 487 6.29 19.22 -2.69
C VAL A 487 5.78 19.59 -1.32
N GLY A 488 6.51 19.30 -0.26
CA GLY A 488 6.15 19.81 1.04
C GLY A 488 6.68 18.91 2.13
N GLY A 489 5.86 18.70 3.15
CA GLY A 489 6.37 18.11 4.36
C GLY A 489 6.98 19.15 5.30
N TRP A 490 7.46 18.70 6.47
CA TRP A 490 8.26 19.55 7.34
C TRP A 490 9.62 19.89 6.71
N SER A 491 10.19 19.00 5.90
CA SER A 491 11.47 19.24 5.22
C SER A 491 11.32 20.10 3.95
N GLY A 492 10.17 20.09 3.27
CA GLY A 492 9.95 20.89 2.06
C GLY A 492 10.48 20.26 0.77
N GLY A 493 10.71 18.94 0.76
CA GLY A 493 11.21 18.19 -0.39
C GLY A 493 10.12 17.72 -1.36
N LYS A 494 10.55 17.09 -2.47
CA LYS A 494 9.65 16.49 -3.46
C LYS A 494 9.02 15.21 -2.90
N VAL A 495 7.70 15.16 -2.87
CA VAL A 495 6.92 14.08 -2.25
C VAL A 495 6.41 13.09 -3.29
N ALA A 496 5.73 13.59 -4.33
CA ALA A 496 5.03 12.75 -5.30
C ALA A 496 4.82 13.45 -6.65
N VAL A 497 4.47 12.67 -7.68
CA VAL A 497 3.91 13.17 -8.94
C VAL A 497 2.47 12.67 -9.05
N TYR A 498 1.51 13.57 -9.19
CA TYR A 498 0.08 13.24 -9.28
C TYR A 498 -0.46 13.51 -10.69
N PHE A 499 -1.10 12.50 -11.29
CA PHE A 499 -1.74 12.55 -12.60
C PHE A 499 -3.27 12.57 -12.44
N PRO A 500 -3.92 13.74 -12.52
CA PRO A 500 -5.35 13.89 -12.29
C PRO A 500 -6.21 13.07 -13.26
N GLN A 501 -5.81 12.98 -14.53
CA GLN A 501 -6.55 12.22 -15.55
C GLN A 501 -6.59 10.71 -15.28
N ARG A 502 -5.55 10.18 -14.62
CA ARG A 502 -5.36 8.76 -14.36
C ARG A 502 -5.69 8.34 -12.93
N GLU A 503 -5.97 9.32 -12.06
CA GLU A 503 -6.08 9.11 -10.61
C GLU A 503 -4.87 8.35 -10.03
N LEU A 504 -3.69 8.67 -10.57
CA LEU A 504 -2.42 8.02 -10.26
C LEU A 504 -1.54 8.96 -9.43
N LEU A 505 -1.10 8.49 -8.27
CA LEU A 505 -0.09 9.13 -7.45
C LEU A 505 1.18 8.29 -7.44
N VAL A 506 2.28 8.84 -7.95
CA VAL A 506 3.60 8.22 -7.91
C VAL A 506 4.40 8.84 -6.77
N LEU A 507 4.63 8.09 -5.70
CA LEU A 507 5.43 8.55 -4.56
C LEU A 507 6.91 8.54 -4.92
N LEU A 508 7.59 9.67 -4.71
CA LEU A 508 9.00 9.84 -5.02
C LEU A 508 9.90 9.43 -3.83
N SER A 509 9.49 9.72 -2.60
CA SER A 509 10.23 9.34 -1.37
C SER A 509 9.41 8.37 -0.51
N PRO A 510 10.05 7.33 0.07
CA PRO A 510 9.37 6.33 0.87
C PRO A 510 9.03 6.84 2.26
N GLU A 511 9.80 7.79 2.81
CA GLU A 511 9.56 8.31 4.17
C GLU A 511 8.23 9.06 4.25
N TRP A 512 7.83 9.76 3.18
CA TRP A 512 6.54 10.47 3.13
C TRP A 512 5.34 9.54 2.99
N GLY A 513 5.54 8.34 2.43
CA GLY A 513 4.49 7.32 2.26
C GLY A 513 3.86 6.85 3.57
N MET A 514 4.63 6.84 4.66
CA MET A 514 4.18 6.33 5.97
C MET A 514 3.38 7.37 6.79
N TRP A 515 3.60 8.66 6.54
CA TRP A 515 3.03 9.75 7.35
C TRP A 515 1.93 10.54 6.63
N LEU A 516 1.84 10.43 5.31
CA LEU A 516 0.81 11.10 4.51
C LEU A 516 -0.41 10.20 4.35
N LYS A 517 -1.56 10.69 4.79
CA LYS A 517 -2.85 10.14 4.39
C LYS A 517 -3.16 10.58 2.95
N HIS A 518 -2.56 9.89 1.99
CA HIS A 518 -2.55 10.27 0.57
C HIS A 518 -3.95 10.63 0.04
N GLU A 519 -4.95 9.81 0.34
CA GLU A 519 -6.32 10.02 -0.12
C GLU A 519 -6.95 11.29 0.48
N GLU A 520 -6.72 11.56 1.78
CA GLU A 520 -7.21 12.74 2.47
C GLU A 520 -6.65 14.02 1.82
N TYR A 521 -5.36 14.03 1.50
CA TYR A 521 -4.73 15.17 0.80
C TYR A 521 -5.23 15.35 -0.63
N LEU A 522 -5.33 14.28 -1.42
CA LEU A 522 -5.79 14.38 -2.79
C LEU A 522 -7.26 14.81 -2.85
N ASN A 523 -8.12 14.23 -1.99
CA ASN A 523 -9.52 14.64 -1.87
C ASN A 523 -9.63 16.10 -1.44
N SER A 524 -8.79 16.54 -0.49
CA SER A 524 -8.76 17.94 -0.07
C SER A 524 -8.26 18.88 -1.16
N PHE A 525 -7.21 18.51 -1.87
CA PHE A 525 -6.67 19.27 -2.99
C PHE A 525 -7.73 19.46 -4.08
N LYS A 526 -8.40 18.37 -4.49
CA LYS A 526 -9.53 18.42 -5.43
C LYS A 526 -10.65 19.32 -4.93
N ALA A 527 -11.02 19.19 -3.65
CA ALA A 527 -12.07 19.99 -3.05
C ALA A 527 -11.72 21.48 -3.03
N HIS A 528 -10.47 21.86 -2.74
CA HIS A 528 -10.02 23.25 -2.81
C HIS A 528 -10.05 23.78 -4.24
N LEU A 529 -9.59 23.01 -5.24
CA LEU A 529 -9.62 23.45 -6.64
C LEU A 529 -11.05 23.63 -7.15
N VAL A 530 -11.92 22.65 -6.92
CA VAL A 530 -13.31 22.68 -7.35
C VAL A 530 -14.12 23.70 -6.55
N GLY A 531 -13.87 23.80 -5.25
CA GLY A 531 -14.51 24.76 -4.35
C GLY A 531 -14.23 26.21 -4.73
N ASN A 532 -13.06 26.48 -5.31
CA ASN A 532 -12.60 27.82 -5.68
C ASN A 532 -12.38 27.93 -7.20
N TRP A 533 -13.14 27.19 -8.01
CA TRP A 533 -12.85 26.97 -9.42
C TRP A 533 -12.78 28.25 -10.28
N GLN A 534 -13.53 29.30 -9.92
CA GLN A 534 -13.50 30.60 -10.62
C GLN A 534 -12.16 31.29 -10.41
N ASP A 535 -11.71 31.36 -9.15
CA ASP A 535 -10.41 31.91 -8.78
C ASP A 535 -9.28 31.07 -9.41
N VAL A 536 -9.41 29.73 -9.42
CA VAL A 536 -8.45 28.84 -10.08
C VAL A 536 -8.41 29.07 -11.58
N LYS A 537 -9.56 29.17 -12.25
CA LYS A 537 -9.66 29.44 -13.70
C LYS A 537 -9.01 30.79 -14.04
N SER A 538 -9.29 31.83 -13.24
CA SER A 538 -8.63 33.13 -13.36
C SER A 538 -7.12 33.02 -13.16
N TYR A 539 -6.68 32.32 -12.11
CA TYR A 539 -5.27 32.11 -11.80
C TYR A 539 -4.51 31.36 -12.91
N LEU A 540 -5.16 30.40 -13.58
CA LEU A 540 -4.60 29.64 -14.69
C LEU A 540 -4.68 30.36 -16.06
N SER A 541 -5.40 31.48 -16.14
CA SER A 541 -5.59 32.22 -17.39
C SER A 541 -4.27 32.75 -17.97
N PRO A 542 -4.10 32.74 -19.30
CA PRO A 542 -2.96 33.37 -19.97
C PRO A 542 -2.78 34.87 -19.64
N GLU A 543 -3.86 35.55 -19.24
CA GLU A 543 -3.83 36.95 -18.79
C GLU A 543 -3.03 37.13 -17.49
N ASN A 544 -3.00 36.11 -16.64
CA ASN A 544 -2.32 36.10 -15.34
C ASN A 544 -0.98 35.33 -15.37
N LYS A 545 -0.28 35.37 -16.52
CA LYS A 545 0.99 34.64 -16.74
C LYS A 545 2.14 35.11 -15.83
N THR A 546 2.16 36.38 -15.46
CA THR A 546 3.17 36.92 -14.53
C THR A 546 2.61 36.84 -13.12
N LYS A 547 3.34 36.18 -12.22
CA LYS A 547 2.95 35.99 -10.82
C LYS A 547 4.03 36.52 -9.90
N LYS A 548 3.62 37.00 -8.73
CA LYS A 548 4.54 37.46 -7.69
C LYS A 548 5.11 36.25 -6.95
N LEU A 549 6.43 36.12 -6.89
CA LEU A 549 7.07 35.05 -6.15
C LEU A 549 6.87 35.29 -4.65
N THR A 550 6.33 34.30 -3.95
CA THR A 550 5.93 34.43 -2.55
C THR A 550 6.50 33.31 -1.70
N SER A 551 7.23 33.67 -0.64
CA SER A 551 7.69 32.72 0.37
C SER A 551 6.61 32.54 1.45
N ILE A 552 6.40 31.30 1.90
CA ILE A 552 5.50 30.96 3.01
C ILE A 552 6.33 30.48 4.21
N SER A 553 6.05 31.03 5.39
CA SER A 553 6.73 30.68 6.65
C SER A 553 5.76 30.73 7.84
N GLY A 554 6.09 30.09 8.96
CA GLY A 554 5.29 30.12 10.18
C GLY A 554 3.99 29.34 10.07
N VAL A 555 4.03 28.16 9.42
CA VAL A 555 2.84 27.35 9.13
C VAL A 555 2.79 26.00 9.86
N ILE A 556 3.88 25.61 10.52
CA ILE A 556 4.01 24.35 11.27
C ILE A 556 4.04 24.65 12.77
N ALA A 557 3.18 23.97 13.54
CA ALA A 557 2.97 24.26 14.96
C ALA A 557 4.16 23.88 15.88
N ASN A 558 4.97 22.89 15.47
CA ASN A 558 6.16 22.52 16.22
C ASN A 558 7.20 23.63 16.12
N LEU A 559 7.59 24.15 17.28
CA LEU A 559 8.55 25.25 17.44
C LEU A 559 9.86 25.04 16.69
N GLY A 560 10.36 23.80 16.65
CA GLY A 560 11.59 23.43 15.97
C GLY A 560 11.55 23.84 14.50
N HIS A 561 10.48 23.53 13.77
CA HIS A 561 10.42 23.78 12.32
C HIS A 561 10.41 25.26 11.94
N TYR A 562 9.89 26.14 12.81
CA TYR A 562 9.97 27.59 12.57
C TYR A 562 11.41 28.09 12.60
N PHE A 563 12.17 27.74 13.65
CA PHE A 563 13.56 28.16 13.79
C PHE A 563 14.51 27.41 12.87
N TRP A 564 14.31 26.11 12.73
CA TRP A 564 15.22 25.20 12.04
C TRP A 564 15.02 25.17 10.53
N ASN A 565 13.78 25.36 10.04
CA ASN A 565 13.48 25.28 8.61
C ASN A 565 13.13 26.63 7.99
N ASP A 566 12.18 27.35 8.59
CA ASP A 566 11.66 28.56 7.97
C ASP A 566 12.66 29.73 8.10
N LEU A 567 13.18 29.98 9.30
CA LEU A 567 14.12 31.10 9.53
C LEU A 567 15.50 30.86 8.91
N THR A 568 16.01 29.63 8.92
CA THR A 568 17.28 29.27 8.25
C THR A 568 17.18 29.48 6.74
N ALA A 569 16.03 29.24 6.13
CA ALA A 569 15.82 29.51 4.71
C ALA A 569 15.82 31.01 4.39
N ILE A 570 15.17 31.83 5.22
CA ILE A 570 15.19 33.29 5.06
C ILE A 570 16.60 33.84 5.28
N ASP A 571 17.32 33.32 6.28
CA ASP A 571 18.73 33.66 6.51
C ASP A 571 19.61 33.30 5.31
N TYR A 572 19.43 32.11 4.73
CA TYR A 572 20.13 31.72 3.51
C TYR A 572 19.85 32.69 2.35
N LEU A 573 18.62 33.16 2.18
CA LEU A 573 18.31 34.19 1.17
C LEU A 573 19.03 35.51 1.44
N ASP A 574 19.14 35.93 2.71
CA ASP A 574 19.86 37.16 3.08
C ASP A 574 21.34 37.03 2.73
N GLN A 575 21.96 35.95 3.21
CA GLN A 575 23.38 35.71 3.03
C GLN A 575 23.77 35.50 1.55
N THR A 576 22.86 34.98 0.73
CA THR A 576 23.05 34.81 -0.72
C THR A 576 22.56 36.00 -1.56
N GLN A 577 22.11 37.10 -0.91
CA GLN A 577 21.59 38.30 -1.57
C GLN A 577 20.39 38.04 -2.50
N LEU A 578 19.57 37.04 -2.14
CA LEU A 578 18.38 36.63 -2.88
C LEU A 578 17.07 37.11 -2.26
N LEU A 579 17.08 37.78 -1.10
CA LEU A 579 15.86 38.33 -0.48
C LEU A 579 15.03 39.20 -1.42
N ASP A 580 15.68 40.04 -2.24
CA ASP A 580 15.00 40.93 -3.18
C ASP A 580 14.26 40.21 -4.30
N ARG A 581 14.58 38.93 -4.56
CA ARG A 581 13.86 38.08 -5.52
C ARG A 581 12.48 37.68 -5.02
N ILE A 582 12.25 37.72 -3.71
CA ILE A 582 10.94 37.44 -3.12
C ILE A 582 10.10 38.73 -3.19
N ASP A 583 8.96 38.66 -3.87
CA ASP A 583 8.03 39.78 -3.98
C ASP A 583 7.19 39.96 -2.71
N GLN A 584 6.87 38.86 -2.04
CA GLN A 584 6.01 38.84 -0.84
C GLN A 584 6.36 37.69 0.12
N PHE A 585 6.21 37.91 1.42
CA PHE A 585 6.33 36.90 2.46
C PHE A 585 4.97 36.72 3.13
N ILE A 586 4.42 35.50 3.08
CA ILE A 586 3.23 35.12 3.83
C ILE A 586 3.66 34.48 5.15
N LEU A 587 3.24 35.09 6.25
CA LEU A 587 3.45 34.56 7.60
C LEU A 587 2.15 33.91 8.09
N GLY A 588 2.23 32.62 8.38
CA GLY A 588 1.14 31.86 8.99
C GLY A 588 1.00 32.12 10.49
N SER A 589 0.02 31.45 11.10
CA SER A 589 -0.36 31.57 12.51
C SER A 589 0.73 31.14 13.49
N GLU A 590 1.72 30.38 13.02
CA GLU A 590 2.79 29.80 13.85
C GLU A 590 4.07 30.65 13.82
N SER A 591 4.07 31.81 13.16
CA SER A 591 5.20 32.75 13.23
C SER A 591 5.37 33.28 14.66
N ARG A 592 6.51 32.96 15.30
CA ARG A 592 6.74 33.25 16.72
C ARG A 592 7.44 34.58 16.99
N LEU A 593 8.07 35.15 15.97
CA LEU A 593 8.79 36.41 16.03
C LEU A 593 8.36 37.31 14.87
N GLU A 594 8.53 38.62 15.08
CA GLU A 594 8.27 39.62 14.05
C GLU A 594 9.37 39.56 12.99
N LEU A 595 9.03 39.14 11.76
CA LEU A 595 10.01 38.91 10.71
C LEU A 595 10.83 40.16 10.38
N HIS A 596 10.21 41.34 10.37
CA HIS A 596 10.92 42.61 10.11
C HIS A 596 11.95 42.96 11.20
N HIS A 597 11.76 42.51 12.44
CA HIS A 597 12.76 42.71 13.51
C HIS A 597 13.96 41.77 13.35
N LEU A 598 13.74 40.57 12.82
CA LEU A 598 14.80 39.59 12.52
C LEU A 598 15.59 39.97 11.26
N PHE A 599 14.87 40.37 10.22
CA PHE A 599 15.39 40.75 8.91
C PHE A 599 14.86 42.14 8.53
N PRO A 600 15.44 43.23 9.06
CA PRO A 600 15.11 44.59 8.66
C PRO A 600 15.31 44.85 7.16
N GLU A 601 16.11 44.02 6.51
CA GLU A 601 16.33 43.97 5.06
C GLU A 601 15.05 43.65 4.29
N ILE A 602 14.05 43.02 4.92
CA ILE A 602 12.74 42.73 4.34
C ILE A 602 11.80 43.91 4.65
N PRO A 603 11.35 44.68 3.65
CA PRO A 603 10.40 45.77 3.85
C PRO A 603 9.05 45.27 4.40
N GLU A 604 8.47 45.98 5.37
CA GLU A 604 7.17 45.60 5.98
C GLU A 604 6.04 45.44 4.95
N ASN A 605 6.05 46.22 3.87
CA ASN A 605 5.03 46.14 2.82
C ASN A 605 5.12 44.87 1.96
N LYS A 606 6.23 44.11 2.03
CA LYS A 606 6.34 42.78 1.45
C LYS A 606 5.77 41.69 2.37
N ILE A 607 5.44 41.99 3.63
CA ILE A 607 4.99 41.00 4.61
C ILE A 607 3.46 40.99 4.68
N SER A 608 2.86 39.80 4.65
CA SER A 608 1.42 39.58 4.81
C SER A 608 1.17 38.48 5.83
N LYS A 609 0.45 38.82 6.90
CA LYS A 609 0.10 37.86 7.95
C LYS A 609 -1.26 37.26 7.69
N VAL A 610 -1.38 35.95 7.83
CA VAL A 610 -2.64 35.21 7.72
C VAL A 610 -2.97 34.63 9.09
N GLN A 611 -4.21 34.83 9.55
CA GLN A 611 -4.64 34.39 10.88
C GLN A 611 -4.85 32.86 10.94
N ASN A 612 -5.34 32.26 9.86
CA ASN A 612 -5.55 30.82 9.76
C ASN A 612 -4.84 30.27 8.53
N ASN A 613 -3.96 29.27 8.73
CA ASN A 613 -3.15 28.71 7.65
C ASN A 613 -3.98 28.08 6.52
N THR A 614 -5.25 27.72 6.76
CA THR A 614 -6.16 27.25 5.70
C THR A 614 -6.51 28.32 4.66
N ASP A 615 -6.42 29.60 5.02
CA ASP A 615 -6.80 30.72 4.14
C ASP A 615 -5.72 31.03 3.11
N ILE A 616 -4.51 30.49 3.28
CA ILE A 616 -3.36 30.70 2.39
C ILE A 616 -3.70 30.27 0.95
N PHE A 617 -4.45 29.18 0.76
CA PHE A 617 -4.86 28.73 -0.57
C PHE A 617 -5.61 29.82 -1.34
N GLN A 618 -6.66 30.40 -0.73
CA GLN A 618 -7.45 31.46 -1.35
C GLN A 618 -6.65 32.76 -1.49
N PHE A 619 -5.80 33.07 -0.51
CA PHE A 619 -4.94 34.25 -0.55
C PHE A 619 -3.97 34.21 -1.75
N VAL A 620 -3.37 33.04 -2.03
CA VAL A 620 -2.48 32.82 -3.18
C VAL A 620 -3.20 33.07 -4.50
N LEU A 621 -4.42 32.53 -4.66
CA LEU A 621 -5.20 32.69 -5.90
C LEU A 621 -5.62 34.15 -6.13
N LYS A 622 -6.23 34.78 -5.12
CA LYS A 622 -6.80 36.15 -5.23
C LYS A 622 -5.74 37.22 -5.50
N ASN A 623 -4.50 36.99 -5.04
CA ASN A 623 -3.40 37.92 -5.23
C ASN A 623 -2.45 37.53 -6.39
N ASN A 624 -2.79 36.47 -7.14
CA ASN A 624 -2.01 35.94 -8.26
C ASN A 624 -0.54 35.64 -7.88
N LEU A 625 -0.35 34.87 -6.81
CA LEU A 625 0.95 34.57 -6.22
C LEU A 625 1.50 33.22 -6.69
N PHE A 626 2.82 33.11 -6.81
CA PHE A 626 3.54 31.85 -6.98
C PHE A 626 4.20 31.49 -5.65
N ALA A 627 3.59 30.57 -4.93
CA ALA A 627 3.94 30.22 -3.56
C ALA A 627 5.02 29.12 -3.49
N VAL A 628 5.98 29.32 -2.60
CA VAL A 628 7.00 28.34 -2.22
C VAL A 628 7.22 28.38 -0.71
N ARG A 629 7.31 27.22 -0.07
CA ARG A 629 7.83 27.13 1.30
C ARG A 629 9.31 26.80 1.19
N LEU A 630 10.15 27.76 1.55
CA LEU A 630 11.60 27.60 1.52
C LEU A 630 12.07 26.95 2.83
N THR A 631 13.03 26.05 2.73
CA THR A 631 13.53 25.30 3.88
C THR A 631 15.03 25.07 3.79
N GLU A 632 15.70 25.29 4.93
CA GLU A 632 17.09 24.87 5.16
C GLU A 632 17.17 24.13 6.51
N PHE A 633 18.35 23.63 6.88
CA PHE A 633 18.47 22.71 8.03
C PHE A 633 19.67 22.98 8.93
N CYS A 634 20.43 24.04 8.67
CA CYS A 634 21.58 24.40 9.51
C CYS A 634 21.37 25.80 10.09
N ILE A 635 21.17 25.86 11.40
CA ILE A 635 21.13 27.12 12.14
C ILE A 635 22.57 27.60 12.32
N GLN A 636 22.85 28.81 11.83
CA GLN A 636 24.16 29.45 11.99
C GLN A 636 24.17 30.40 13.20
N GLU A 637 25.36 30.62 13.76
CA GLU A 637 25.55 31.56 14.87
C GLU A 637 25.05 32.97 14.53
N SER A 638 25.24 33.43 13.29
CA SER A 638 24.77 34.75 12.81
C SER A 638 23.24 34.92 12.95
N LEU A 639 22.47 33.91 12.54
CA LEU A 639 21.02 33.90 12.68
C LEU A 639 20.59 33.92 14.15
N VAL A 640 21.32 33.19 15.00
CA VAL A 640 21.03 33.12 16.43
C VAL A 640 21.20 34.47 17.11
N GLN A 641 22.23 35.23 16.74
CA GLN A 641 22.41 36.60 17.21
C GLN A 641 21.27 37.53 16.78
N ARG A 642 20.76 37.36 15.54
CA ARG A 642 19.55 38.08 15.07
C ARG A 642 18.33 37.71 15.91
N ILE A 643 18.11 36.42 16.19
CA ILE A 643 17.02 35.91 17.02
C ILE A 643 17.08 36.50 18.43
N TYR A 644 18.25 36.47 19.07
CA TYR A 644 18.42 36.98 20.42
C TYR A 644 18.18 38.49 20.51
N LYS A 645 18.73 39.26 19.56
CA LYS A 645 18.51 40.70 19.49
C LYS A 645 17.03 41.05 19.33
N ALA A 646 16.33 40.36 18.42
CA ALA A 646 14.89 40.55 18.24
C ALA A 646 14.10 40.15 19.50
N ALA A 647 14.53 39.10 20.22
CA ALA A 647 13.88 38.69 21.46
C ALA A 647 14.00 39.77 22.56
N ILE A 648 15.21 40.33 22.78
CA ILE A 648 15.44 41.41 23.75
C ILE A 648 14.56 42.63 23.46
N GLN A 649 14.47 43.03 22.19
CA GLN A 649 13.69 44.21 21.78
C GLN A 649 12.19 44.08 22.09
N ASN A 650 11.67 42.85 22.18
CA ASN A 650 10.27 42.58 22.50
C ASN A 650 10.03 42.30 23.99
N CYS A 651 11.07 42.33 24.82
CA CYS A 651 10.96 42.15 26.26
C CYS A 651 10.83 43.50 26.98
N SER A 652 10.10 43.52 28.10
CA SER A 652 9.99 44.73 28.92
C SER A 652 11.28 45.01 29.71
N GLU A 653 11.59 46.28 29.99
CA GLU A 653 12.76 46.67 30.79
C GLU A 653 12.78 45.98 32.16
N GLY A 654 11.61 45.87 32.82
CA GLY A 654 11.51 45.19 34.12
C GLY A 654 11.81 43.69 34.05
N PHE A 655 11.40 43.03 32.96
CA PHE A 655 11.78 41.64 32.71
C PHE A 655 13.29 41.51 32.46
N LEU A 656 13.88 42.38 31.64
CA LEU A 656 15.33 42.36 31.39
C LEU A 656 16.14 42.59 32.67
N GLN A 657 15.67 43.44 33.58
CA GLN A 657 16.28 43.61 34.89
C GLN A 657 16.21 42.32 35.71
N GLN A 658 15.07 41.61 35.70
CA GLN A 658 14.93 40.31 36.37
C GLN A 658 15.93 39.28 35.81
N ILE A 659 16.19 39.30 34.51
CA ILE A 659 17.20 38.45 33.87
C ILE A 659 18.60 38.75 34.38
N GLU A 660 18.99 40.03 34.47
CA GLU A 660 20.29 40.43 35.01
C GLU A 660 20.44 40.04 36.48
N GLU A 661 19.38 40.15 37.28
CA GLU A 661 19.35 39.66 38.66
C GLU A 661 19.51 38.12 38.72
N ALA A 662 18.83 37.39 37.83
CA ALA A 662 18.91 35.93 37.78
C ALA A 662 20.32 35.42 37.42
N LYS A 663 21.02 36.09 36.50
CA LYS A 663 22.41 35.77 36.10
C LYS A 663 23.42 35.85 37.25
N THR A 664 23.07 36.48 38.39
CA THR A 664 23.94 36.51 39.57
C THR A 664 23.95 35.20 40.36
N HIS A 665 23.00 34.29 40.09
CA HIS A 665 22.93 32.97 40.71
C HIS A 665 23.85 31.97 39.98
N PHE A 666 24.35 30.97 40.71
CA PHE A 666 25.08 29.86 40.09
C PHE A 666 24.89 28.54 40.86
N PRO A 667 24.47 27.46 40.18
CA PRO A 667 23.99 27.46 38.79
C PRO A 667 22.58 28.07 38.70
N LEU A 668 22.29 28.78 37.63
CA LEU A 668 20.93 29.06 37.17
C LEU A 668 20.49 27.89 36.27
N LEU A 669 19.68 26.99 36.82
CA LEU A 669 19.30 25.73 36.19
C LEU A 669 17.90 25.80 35.59
N TRP A 670 17.78 25.52 34.30
CA TRP A 670 16.51 25.34 33.60
C TRP A 670 15.95 23.94 33.82
N ILE A 671 14.67 23.82 34.16
CA ILE A 671 13.96 22.54 34.25
C ILE A 671 12.70 22.61 33.39
N ASN A 672 12.65 21.82 32.33
CA ASN A 672 11.46 21.68 31.49
C ASN A 672 10.49 20.67 32.13
N LEU A 673 9.30 21.14 32.46
CA LEU A 673 8.19 20.34 32.98
C LEU A 673 7.30 19.88 31.84
N ARG A 674 6.76 18.66 31.97
CA ARG A 674 5.94 18.06 30.92
C ARG A 674 4.84 17.18 31.51
N GLY A 675 3.58 17.62 31.38
CA GLY A 675 2.40 16.93 31.92
C GLY A 675 1.69 15.99 30.93
N HIS A 676 2.11 15.93 29.67
CA HIS A 676 1.45 15.17 28.61
C HIS A 676 2.49 14.44 27.75
N ASN A 677 2.27 13.16 27.41
CA ASN A 677 3.06 12.26 26.52
C ASN A 677 4.59 12.39 26.65
N LYS A 678 5.35 11.31 26.91
CA LYS A 678 6.79 11.42 27.24
C LYS A 678 7.01 12.18 28.55
N SER A 679 6.06 12.04 29.45
CA SER A 679 6.19 12.56 30.81
C SER A 679 7.03 11.59 31.64
N TRP A 680 7.98 12.13 32.42
CA TRP A 680 8.63 11.35 33.46
C TRP A 680 7.66 11.23 34.64
N ILE A 681 7.19 10.01 34.91
CA ILE A 681 6.07 9.81 35.86
C ILE A 681 6.42 10.23 37.29
N ASN A 682 7.70 10.21 37.66
CA ASN A 682 8.19 10.62 38.98
C ASN A 682 8.77 12.05 38.98
N GLN A 683 8.46 12.90 38.00
CA GLN A 683 9.10 14.21 37.85
C GLN A 683 8.98 15.11 39.10
N VAL A 684 7.89 15.04 39.87
CA VAL A 684 7.71 15.87 41.06
C VAL A 684 8.77 15.55 42.11
N ASP A 685 8.79 14.31 42.58
CA ASP A 685 9.73 13.88 43.61
C ASP A 685 11.17 13.85 43.05
N GLY A 686 11.31 13.47 41.78
CA GLY A 686 12.58 13.41 41.09
C GLY A 686 13.28 14.77 40.98
N TYR A 687 12.60 15.80 40.46
CA TYR A 687 13.17 17.15 40.41
C TYR A 687 13.38 17.75 41.80
N ALA A 688 12.45 17.53 42.74
CA ALA A 688 12.64 17.98 44.12
C ALA A 688 13.91 17.39 44.75
N ASN A 689 14.15 16.09 44.57
CA ASN A 689 15.35 15.42 45.07
C ASN A 689 16.63 15.97 44.41
N ILE A 690 16.62 16.19 43.09
CA ILE A 690 17.76 16.78 42.37
C ILE A 690 18.08 18.18 42.92
N ILE A 691 17.07 19.05 43.06
CA ILE A 691 17.24 20.41 43.59
C ILE A 691 17.75 20.39 45.04
N ASN A 692 17.20 19.51 45.88
CA ASN A 692 17.60 19.35 47.26
C ASN A 692 19.08 18.99 47.39
N GLU A 693 19.56 18.00 46.63
CA GLU A 693 20.97 17.62 46.66
C GLU A 693 21.89 18.70 46.07
N LEU A 694 21.50 19.36 44.98
CA LEU A 694 22.28 20.45 44.40
C LEU A 694 22.42 21.64 45.36
N SER A 695 21.35 21.99 46.10
CA SER A 695 21.35 23.13 47.03
C SER A 695 22.36 23.00 48.17
N LYS A 696 22.79 21.76 48.51
CA LYS A 696 23.81 21.50 49.53
C LYS A 696 25.21 21.90 49.07
N GLU A 697 25.52 21.75 47.78
CA GLU A 697 26.82 22.09 47.20
C GLU A 697 26.85 23.51 46.62
N TYR A 698 25.70 24.03 46.18
CA TYR A 698 25.55 25.33 45.54
C TYR A 698 24.58 26.22 46.34
N PRO A 699 25.08 27.02 47.31
CA PRO A 699 24.22 27.84 48.17
C PRO A 699 23.53 29.01 47.47
N ASN A 700 23.97 29.37 46.25
CA ASN A 700 23.37 30.40 45.41
C ASN A 700 22.68 29.80 44.16
N LEU A 701 22.09 28.61 44.32
CA LEU A 701 21.32 27.91 43.29
C LEU A 701 20.03 28.66 42.98
N ALA A 702 19.71 28.82 41.69
CA ALA A 702 18.42 29.26 41.22
C ALA A 702 17.83 28.30 40.18
N ILE A 703 16.50 28.14 40.22
CA ILE A 703 15.77 27.26 39.30
C ILE A 703 14.82 28.09 38.46
N LEU A 704 14.85 27.87 37.15
CA LEU A 704 13.84 28.34 36.21
C LEU A 704 13.00 27.14 35.77
N PHE A 705 11.71 27.16 36.07
CA PHE A 705 10.77 26.17 35.53
C PHE A 705 10.18 26.63 34.20
N ASP A 706 10.31 25.81 33.17
CA ASP A 706 9.73 26.01 31.85
C ASP A 706 8.66 24.95 31.56
N GLY A 707 7.68 25.28 30.71
CA GLY A 707 6.55 24.42 30.41
C GLY A 707 5.28 25.20 30.07
N PHE A 708 4.18 24.48 29.84
CA PHE A 708 2.89 25.10 29.60
C PHE A 708 2.20 25.50 30.91
N SER A 709 1.13 26.27 30.80
CA SER A 709 0.32 26.68 31.95
C SER A 709 -0.32 25.51 32.70
N THR A 710 -0.48 24.36 32.04
CA THR A 710 -0.98 23.10 32.61
C THR A 710 -0.06 22.49 33.65
N GLU A 711 1.23 22.80 33.62
CA GLU A 711 2.26 22.25 34.50
C GLU A 711 2.40 23.05 35.81
N LYS A 712 1.58 24.09 36.01
CA LYS A 712 1.63 24.94 37.20
C LYS A 712 1.49 24.16 38.51
N GLU A 713 0.57 23.20 38.55
CA GLU A 713 0.37 22.36 39.74
C GLU A 713 1.61 21.49 40.05
N THR A 714 2.23 20.93 38.99
CA THR A 714 3.47 20.15 39.11
C THR A 714 4.60 21.01 39.68
N MET A 715 4.76 22.24 39.17
CA MET A 715 5.75 23.18 39.67
C MET A 715 5.52 23.52 41.16
N GLU A 716 4.28 23.84 41.54
CA GLU A 716 3.95 24.16 42.93
C GLU A 716 4.22 22.98 43.89
N LYS A 717 3.94 21.75 43.46
CA LYS A 717 4.27 20.53 44.22
C LYS A 717 5.77 20.35 44.41
N ILE A 718 6.58 20.65 43.39
CA ILE A 718 8.05 20.60 43.51
C ILE A 718 8.53 21.68 44.49
N ILE A 719 8.03 22.91 44.38
CA ILE A 719 8.41 24.03 45.24
C ILE A 719 8.12 23.74 46.72
N GLN A 720 7.03 23.03 47.03
CA GLN A 720 6.69 22.63 48.40
C GLN A 720 7.68 21.63 49.02
N GLN A 721 8.47 20.92 48.21
CA GLN A 721 9.41 19.89 48.64
C GLN A 721 10.88 20.35 48.70
N ILE A 722 11.18 21.61 48.39
CA ILE A 722 12.54 22.17 48.32
C ILE A 722 12.77 23.30 49.34
N PRO A 723 14.02 23.58 49.77
CA PRO A 723 14.34 24.67 50.67
C PRO A 723 13.88 26.03 50.14
N SER A 724 13.29 26.84 51.02
CA SER A 724 12.90 28.23 50.69
C SER A 724 14.10 29.15 50.42
N THR A 725 15.33 28.67 50.60
CA THR A 725 16.57 29.39 50.26
C THR A 725 16.91 29.29 48.77
N VAL A 726 16.32 28.38 48.01
CA VAL A 726 16.52 28.26 46.56
C VAL A 726 15.65 29.31 45.86
N THR A 727 16.27 30.17 45.06
CA THR A 727 15.55 31.18 44.27
C THR A 727 14.81 30.50 43.11
N ILE A 728 13.52 30.82 42.92
CA ILE A 728 12.69 30.25 41.86
C ILE A 728 12.23 31.34 40.90
N TYR A 729 12.44 31.09 39.61
CA TYR A 729 11.90 31.86 38.50
C TYR A 729 10.84 31.03 37.77
N ASN A 730 9.74 31.68 37.40
CA ASN A 730 8.63 31.05 36.70
C ASN A 730 8.69 31.41 35.22
N GLY A 731 9.07 30.45 34.38
CA GLY A 731 9.04 30.55 32.92
C GLY A 731 7.79 29.93 32.29
N LEU A 732 6.84 29.43 33.08
CA LEU A 732 5.63 28.80 32.56
C LEU A 732 4.80 29.83 31.78
N ASN A 733 4.48 29.50 30.53
CA ASN A 733 3.66 30.34 29.64
C ASN A 733 4.26 31.75 29.40
N CYS A 734 5.58 31.91 29.51
CA CYS A 734 6.29 33.08 29.00
C CYS A 734 6.07 33.22 27.48
N SER A 735 6.15 34.46 27.00
CA SER A 735 6.17 34.70 25.55
C SER A 735 7.47 34.11 24.95
N ILE A 736 7.44 33.72 23.67
CA ILE A 736 8.64 33.17 23.01
C ILE A 736 9.87 34.10 23.12
N PRO A 737 9.75 35.45 22.95
CA PRO A 737 10.86 36.36 23.23
C PRO A 737 11.43 36.23 24.65
N GLU A 738 10.58 36.20 25.68
CA GLU A 738 11.02 36.07 27.07
C GLU A 738 11.68 34.71 27.33
N THR A 739 11.10 33.63 26.81
CA THR A 739 11.64 32.27 26.92
C THR A 739 13.02 32.16 26.25
N LEU A 740 13.20 32.81 25.09
CA LEU A 740 14.50 32.90 24.43
C LEU A 740 15.52 33.63 25.31
N VAL A 741 15.17 34.80 25.86
CA VAL A 741 16.09 35.57 26.72
C VAL A 741 16.47 34.76 27.97
N TRP A 742 15.52 34.04 28.57
CA TRP A 742 15.81 33.08 29.63
C TRP A 742 16.80 32.00 29.21
N ALA A 743 16.60 31.39 28.03
CA ALA A 743 17.48 30.32 27.54
C ALA A 743 18.94 30.80 27.35
N PHE A 744 19.17 32.07 26.98
CA PHE A 744 20.52 32.63 26.93
C PHE A 744 21.11 32.93 28.32
N ALA A 745 20.28 33.15 29.34
CA ALA A 745 20.72 33.52 30.68
C ALA A 745 21.14 32.33 31.54
N ILE A 746 20.60 31.13 31.30
CA ILE A 746 20.88 29.94 32.12
C ILE A 746 22.32 29.42 31.96
N ASP A 747 22.78 28.68 32.98
CA ASP A 747 24.07 27.99 32.97
C ASP A 747 23.96 26.56 32.42
N ALA A 748 22.88 25.87 32.77
CA ALA A 748 22.61 24.51 32.34
C ALA A 748 21.10 24.21 32.32
N TYR A 749 20.70 23.10 31.68
CA TYR A 749 19.31 22.65 31.68
C TYR A 749 19.14 21.16 32.00
N ILE A 750 17.91 20.80 32.39
CA ILE A 750 17.34 19.45 32.35
C ILE A 750 16.08 19.53 31.49
N ALA A 751 16.02 18.74 30.41
CA ALA A 751 14.89 18.82 29.49
C ALA A 751 14.53 17.50 28.83
N VAL A 752 13.27 17.40 28.38
CA VAL A 752 12.78 16.22 27.67
C VAL A 752 13.19 16.27 26.20
N LEU A 753 13.71 15.16 25.65
CA LEU A 753 14.12 15.07 24.24
C LEU A 753 12.93 15.34 23.29
N GLY A 754 13.09 16.35 22.43
CA GLY A 754 12.06 16.85 21.52
C GLY A 754 12.05 18.37 21.46
N SER A 755 10.91 18.97 21.10
CA SER A 755 10.78 20.43 20.90
C SER A 755 11.18 21.30 22.09
N GLY A 756 11.23 20.73 23.31
CA GLY A 756 11.72 21.43 24.50
C GLY A 756 13.22 21.73 24.47
N LEU A 757 14.00 20.97 23.68
CA LEU A 757 15.43 21.24 23.50
C LEU A 757 15.70 22.37 22.51
N THR A 758 14.81 22.66 21.56
CA THR A 758 15.00 23.66 20.49
C THR A 758 15.61 24.96 21.00
N LEU A 759 15.07 25.52 22.08
CA LEU A 759 15.51 26.83 22.59
C LEU A 759 16.84 26.74 23.35
N VAL A 760 17.05 25.70 24.14
CA VAL A 760 18.23 25.57 25.01
C VAL A 760 19.44 24.95 24.29
N THR A 761 19.22 24.08 23.29
CA THR A 761 20.29 23.45 22.49
C THR A 761 20.53 24.18 21.17
N TRP A 762 19.50 24.34 20.34
CA TRP A 762 19.71 24.88 19.00
C TRP A 762 19.79 26.39 18.96
N ILE A 763 19.18 27.11 19.90
CA ILE A 763 19.23 28.59 19.91
C ILE A 763 20.22 29.12 20.92
N ALA A 764 20.10 28.76 22.21
CA ALA A 764 21.01 29.27 23.24
C ALA A 764 22.32 28.48 23.36
N ASN A 765 22.41 27.30 22.72
CA ASN A 765 23.58 26.42 22.70
C ASN A 765 24.18 26.16 24.08
N LYS A 766 23.32 25.88 25.08
CA LYS A 766 23.73 25.63 26.46
C LYS A 766 24.04 24.15 26.68
N PRO A 767 24.95 23.81 27.60
CA PRO A 767 25.14 22.42 28.02
C PRO A 767 23.99 22.00 28.95
N GLY A 768 23.59 20.74 28.90
CA GLY A 768 22.48 20.26 29.74
C GLY A 768 22.28 18.76 29.64
N VAL A 769 21.24 18.29 30.33
CA VAL A 769 20.86 16.87 30.39
C VAL A 769 19.54 16.66 29.68
N ALA A 770 19.50 15.69 28.77
CA ALA A 770 18.31 15.30 28.03
C ALA A 770 17.83 13.90 28.43
N HIS A 771 16.51 13.74 28.60
CA HIS A 771 15.87 12.46 28.93
C HIS A 771 14.53 12.29 28.19
N SER A 772 14.10 11.06 27.87
CA SER A 772 12.80 10.77 27.23
C SER A 772 12.52 9.27 27.31
N ASP A 773 11.40 8.83 26.74
CA ASP A 773 11.12 7.46 26.32
C ASP A 773 12.15 6.94 25.31
N ARG A 774 12.26 5.63 25.19
CA ARG A 774 13.30 4.99 24.38
C ARG A 774 13.18 5.28 22.89
N ALA A 775 11.97 5.46 22.35
CA ALA A 775 11.77 5.69 20.92
C ALA A 775 12.43 6.99 20.43
N HIS A 776 12.43 8.03 21.26
CA HIS A 776 12.97 9.34 20.91
C HIS A 776 14.49 9.42 20.88
N TYR A 777 15.21 8.43 21.44
CA TYR A 777 16.67 8.39 21.37
C TYR A 777 17.20 8.18 19.94
N SER A 778 16.37 7.70 19.01
CA SER A 778 16.68 7.65 17.58
C SER A 778 16.99 9.03 16.97
N GLN A 779 16.60 10.12 17.63
CA GLN A 779 16.76 11.49 17.14
C GLN A 779 18.09 12.14 17.56
N ILE A 780 18.90 11.51 18.41
CA ILE A 780 20.06 12.15 19.06
C ILE A 780 21.03 12.78 18.06
N GLN A 781 21.33 12.08 16.98
CA GLN A 781 22.31 12.54 15.99
C GLN A 781 21.85 13.83 15.29
N MET A 782 20.56 13.92 14.94
CA MET A 782 19.95 15.13 14.36
C MET A 782 20.14 16.36 15.27
N TRP A 783 20.07 16.20 16.59
CA TRP A 783 20.23 17.33 17.52
C TRP A 783 21.63 17.96 17.47
N ALA A 784 22.66 17.18 17.14
CA ALA A 784 24.03 17.67 16.97
C ALA A 784 24.27 18.30 15.60
N GLU A 785 23.48 17.96 14.58
CA GLU A 785 23.71 18.40 13.20
C GLU A 785 22.95 19.65 12.77
N ALA A 786 21.86 19.98 13.47
CA ALA A 786 20.95 21.07 13.13
C ALA A 786 21.56 22.48 13.29
N ARG A 787 22.74 22.59 13.89
CA ARG A 787 23.44 23.86 14.17
C ARG A 787 24.96 23.72 14.03
N ASP A 788 25.62 24.81 13.63
CA ASP A 788 27.07 24.95 13.71
C ASP A 788 27.56 25.05 15.17
N ASN A 789 28.69 24.41 15.49
CA ASN A 789 29.29 24.43 16.83
C ASN A 789 28.33 23.97 17.96
N ALA A 790 27.44 23.01 17.67
CA ALA A 790 26.45 22.53 18.62
C ALA A 790 27.08 21.84 19.84
N ILE A 791 26.69 22.27 21.04
CA ILE A 791 27.00 21.57 22.29
C ILE A 791 26.04 20.38 22.42
N THR A 792 26.60 19.18 22.32
CA THR A 792 25.80 17.95 22.43
C THR A 792 25.27 17.79 23.86
N PRO A 793 23.94 17.60 24.05
CA PRO A 793 23.37 17.30 25.35
C PRO A 793 23.97 16.05 25.99
N SER A 794 24.06 16.01 27.32
CA SER A 794 24.33 14.78 28.05
C SER A 794 23.05 13.95 28.13
N TYR A 795 22.98 12.83 27.44
CA TYR A 795 21.80 11.98 27.43
C TYR A 795 21.79 11.02 28.63
N VAL A 796 20.60 10.79 29.21
CA VAL A 796 20.42 9.73 30.21
C VAL A 796 20.66 8.36 29.54
N PRO A 797 21.42 7.43 30.14
CA PRO A 797 21.67 6.13 29.53
C PRO A 797 20.37 5.35 29.27
N LEU A 798 20.23 4.76 28.09
CA LEU A 798 18.99 4.11 27.63
C LEU A 798 18.58 2.94 28.54
N GLU A 799 19.56 2.25 29.13
CA GLU A 799 19.37 1.18 30.10
C GLU A 799 18.72 1.63 31.42
N SER A 800 18.74 2.94 31.70
CA SER A 800 18.11 3.54 32.88
C SER A 800 16.68 4.01 32.63
N ILE A 801 16.18 3.90 31.40
CA ILE A 801 14.84 4.30 30.98
C ILE A 801 13.93 3.08 30.85
N VAL A 802 12.78 3.14 31.53
CA VAL A 802 11.72 2.13 31.43
C VAL A 802 10.45 2.80 30.89
N ASP A 803 10.03 2.40 29.68
CA ASP A 803 8.80 2.93 29.07
C ASP A 803 7.56 2.36 29.77
N ILE A 804 6.56 3.21 30.00
CA ILE A 804 5.26 2.88 30.58
C ILE A 804 4.26 2.70 29.45
N GLN A 805 3.54 1.58 29.47
CA GLN A 805 2.51 1.23 28.48
C GLN A 805 1.20 1.97 28.77
N ASP A 806 1.22 3.30 28.74
CA ASP A 806 0.08 4.18 29.06
C ASP A 806 -0.25 5.20 27.95
N GLY A 807 0.51 5.18 26.85
CA GLY A 807 0.44 6.17 25.78
C GLY A 807 0.31 5.57 24.38
N ARG A 808 0.31 6.46 23.39
CA ARG A 808 0.40 6.09 21.97
C ARG A 808 1.79 5.54 21.68
N GLU A 809 1.88 4.49 20.87
CA GLU A 809 3.15 3.90 20.42
C GLU A 809 4.08 5.00 19.87
N GLY A 810 5.31 5.06 20.38
CA GLY A 810 6.29 6.10 20.09
C GLY A 810 6.16 7.42 20.88
N TRP A 811 5.20 7.55 21.80
CA TRP A 811 5.00 8.72 22.68
C TRP A 811 4.66 8.32 24.12
N LEU A 812 5.34 7.28 24.61
CA LEU A 812 5.08 6.67 25.92
C LEU A 812 5.60 7.56 27.06
N ASN A 813 4.95 7.51 28.22
CA ASN A 813 5.57 8.02 29.44
C ASN A 813 6.66 7.05 29.90
N TYR A 814 7.52 7.47 30.80
CA TYR A 814 8.65 6.65 31.24
C TYR A 814 9.02 6.89 32.70
N GLU A 815 9.73 5.91 33.25
CA GLU A 815 10.36 5.94 34.55
C GLU A 815 11.89 5.95 34.40
N CYS A 816 12.55 6.65 35.32
CA CYS A 816 14.00 6.75 35.46
C CYS A 816 14.33 7.10 36.90
N ASP A 817 15.38 6.50 37.47
CA ASP A 817 15.90 6.91 38.77
C ASP A 817 16.49 8.32 38.67
N TRP A 818 15.99 9.24 39.49
CA TRP A 818 16.43 10.63 39.54
C TRP A 818 17.94 10.77 39.79
N LYS A 819 18.57 9.80 40.46
CA LYS A 819 20.02 9.80 40.71
C LYS A 819 20.83 9.73 39.42
N VAL A 820 20.31 9.06 38.39
CA VAL A 820 20.97 8.97 37.09
C VAL A 820 20.99 10.37 36.44
N ILE A 821 19.85 11.06 36.45
CA ILE A 821 19.73 12.44 35.98
C ILE A 821 20.64 13.35 36.80
N TYR A 822 20.57 13.28 38.13
CA TYR A 822 21.41 14.07 39.05
C TYR A 822 22.91 13.94 38.74
N ASN A 823 23.41 12.72 38.56
CA ASN A 823 24.82 12.48 38.27
C ASN A 823 25.26 13.15 36.95
N GLN A 824 24.42 13.07 35.90
CA GLN A 824 24.69 13.75 34.64
C GLN A 824 24.67 15.28 34.82
N VAL A 825 23.70 15.81 35.57
CA VAL A 825 23.57 17.25 35.84
C VAL A 825 24.78 17.79 36.59
N VAL A 826 25.26 17.07 37.61
CA VAL A 826 26.45 17.46 38.37
C VAL A 826 27.69 17.48 37.47
N ASN A 827 27.84 16.52 36.56
CA ASN A 827 28.95 16.49 35.61
C ASN A 827 28.92 17.71 34.68
N VAL A 828 27.74 18.05 34.15
CA VAL A 828 27.53 19.23 33.31
C VAL A 828 27.82 20.53 34.07
N ILE A 829 27.28 20.72 35.28
CA ILE A 829 27.53 21.94 36.08
C ILE A 829 29.02 22.07 36.41
N ARG A 830 29.70 20.95 36.72
CA ARG A 830 31.14 20.95 37.00
C ARG A 830 31.98 21.30 35.76
N SER A 831 31.59 20.89 34.56
CA SER A 831 32.29 21.31 33.33
C SER A 831 32.10 22.80 33.06
N VAL A 832 30.87 23.31 33.19
CA VAL A 832 30.58 24.76 33.06
C VAL A 832 31.43 25.60 34.03
N LYS A 833 31.51 25.18 35.30
CA LYS A 833 32.32 25.85 36.33
C LYS A 833 33.83 25.82 36.05
N LYS A 834 34.33 24.84 35.28
CA LYS A 834 35.74 24.76 34.89
C LYS A 834 36.03 25.71 33.73
N SER A 835 35.18 25.73 32.71
CA SER A 835 35.29 26.64 31.57
C SER A 835 35.24 28.10 32.02
N SER A 836 34.30 28.47 32.89
CA SER A 836 34.21 29.85 33.40
C SER A 836 35.43 30.32 34.20
N LYS A 837 36.24 29.40 34.76
CA LYS A 837 37.52 29.73 35.41
C LYS A 837 38.70 29.85 34.44
N GLN A 838 38.68 29.11 33.33
CA GLN A 838 39.67 29.24 32.25
C GLN A 838 39.43 30.52 31.45
N ASP A 839 38.16 30.80 31.13
CA ASP A 839 37.75 32.04 30.49
C ASP A 839 38.08 33.24 31.39
N GLN A 840 37.87 33.18 32.72
CA GLN A 840 38.33 34.22 33.63
C GLN A 840 39.87 34.38 33.71
N GLN A 841 40.65 33.40 33.27
CA GLN A 841 42.11 33.50 33.20
C GLN A 841 42.60 34.11 31.89
N GLU A 842 41.93 33.82 30.76
CA GLU A 842 42.24 34.42 29.45
C GLU A 842 41.62 35.83 29.31
N MET A 843 40.41 36.04 29.84
CA MET A 843 39.66 37.30 29.82
C MET A 843 40.26 38.39 30.71
N ASN A 844 41.05 38.02 31.73
CA ASN A 844 41.86 38.96 32.52
C ASN A 844 43.10 39.49 31.78
N THR A 845 43.38 38.98 30.58
CA THR A 845 44.47 39.47 29.70
C THR A 845 43.95 40.32 28.54
N GLU A 846 42.70 40.14 28.11
CA GLU A 846 42.14 40.82 26.92
C GLU A 846 40.99 41.81 27.18
N ILE A 847 40.26 41.77 28.31
CA ILE A 847 39.12 42.68 28.57
C ILE A 847 39.53 43.92 29.41
N GLY A 848 40.78 44.35 29.27
CA GLY A 848 41.29 45.59 29.85
C GLY A 848 41.23 46.81 28.92
N GLN A 849 40.95 46.65 27.61
CA GLN A 849 41.17 47.73 26.63
C GLN A 849 40.07 47.99 25.59
N GLU A 850 39.00 47.20 25.49
CA GLU A 850 38.03 47.36 24.38
C GLU A 850 36.56 47.63 24.77
N MET A 851 36.32 48.32 25.90
CA MET A 851 34.96 48.79 26.25
C MET A 851 34.87 50.32 26.44
N SER A 852 35.52 51.07 25.55
CA SER A 852 35.23 52.48 25.35
C SER A 852 35.47 52.86 23.89
N GLU A 853 34.42 52.74 23.06
CA GLU A 853 34.10 53.60 21.90
C GLU A 853 33.27 52.81 20.88
N VAL A 854 31.95 52.95 20.97
CA VAL A 854 31.09 52.90 19.80
C VAL A 854 31.04 54.32 19.26
N VAL A 855 31.37 54.53 17.97
CA VAL A 855 30.74 55.48 17.02
C VAL A 855 31.65 55.65 15.76
N LEU A 856 31.02 55.41 14.58
CA LEU A 856 31.34 55.83 13.20
C LEU A 856 32.19 54.94 12.26
N GLU A 857 31.49 54.58 11.16
CA GLU A 857 31.88 54.63 9.73
C GLU A 857 32.13 53.35 8.90
N LYS A 858 31.66 53.48 7.65
CA LYS A 858 31.47 52.53 6.53
C LYS A 858 32.73 51.76 6.06
N LYS A 859 32.51 50.50 5.61
CA LYS A 859 33.18 49.63 4.58
C LYS A 859 34.35 50.18 3.73
N PRO A 860 35.18 49.36 3.01
CA PRO A 860 35.38 47.87 3.01
C PRO A 860 36.86 47.38 2.87
N ASP A 861 37.04 46.05 2.75
CA ASP A 861 38.20 45.26 2.25
C ASP A 861 39.45 45.07 3.13
N LEU A 862 39.81 43.80 3.36
CA LEU A 862 41.19 43.38 3.60
C LEU A 862 41.53 42.06 2.89
N THR A 863 42.75 42.07 2.35
CA THR A 863 43.41 41.17 1.39
C THR A 863 44.41 40.21 2.03
N GLN A 864 44.56 39.02 1.45
CA GLN A 864 45.79 38.28 1.10
C GLN A 864 47.12 38.44 1.90
N SER A 865 47.15 38.63 3.23
CA SER A 865 48.41 38.73 3.99
C SER A 865 48.53 37.82 5.22
N GLU A 866 48.12 36.56 5.12
CA GLU A 866 48.42 35.52 6.14
C GLU A 866 49.13 34.30 5.52
N LEU A 867 50.21 34.55 4.76
CA LEU A 867 51.17 33.52 4.38
C LEU A 867 52.46 33.71 5.20
N PRO A 868 53.06 32.63 5.75
CA PRO A 868 54.30 32.74 6.51
C PRO A 868 55.47 33.25 5.65
N ASP A 869 56.13 34.30 6.11
CA ASP A 869 57.24 35.00 5.42
C ASP A 869 58.60 34.29 5.49
N SER A 870 58.67 33.09 6.09
CA SER A 870 59.91 32.33 6.23
C SER A 870 60.23 31.54 4.94
N PRO A 871 61.34 31.83 4.23
CA PRO A 871 61.76 31.07 3.05
C PRO A 871 62.10 29.60 3.37
N GLU A 872 62.34 29.28 4.64
CA GLU A 872 62.68 27.94 5.11
C GLU A 872 61.42 27.09 5.34
N GLU A 873 60.33 27.68 5.83
CA GLU A 873 59.03 27.00 6.01
C GLU A 873 58.33 26.71 4.67
N LEU A 874 58.37 27.67 3.73
CA LEU A 874 57.87 27.47 2.36
C LEU A 874 58.64 26.40 1.58
N LYS A 875 59.92 26.19 1.91
CA LYS A 875 60.77 25.17 1.28
C LYS A 875 60.50 23.78 1.86
N ALA A 876 60.20 23.70 3.17
CA ALA A 876 59.78 22.46 3.82
C ALA A 876 58.42 21.97 3.31
N LEU A 877 57.42 22.86 3.19
CA LEU A 877 56.10 22.51 2.67
C LEU A 877 56.15 22.07 1.19
N ARG A 878 56.96 22.73 0.35
CA ARG A 878 57.13 22.32 -1.05
C ARG A 878 57.79 20.95 -1.17
N TYR A 879 58.81 20.69 -0.36
CA TYR A 879 59.51 19.39 -0.35
C TYR A 879 58.60 18.24 0.09
N GLU A 880 57.71 18.47 1.06
CA GLU A 880 56.76 17.46 1.53
C GLU A 880 55.66 17.17 0.48
N LEU A 881 55.22 18.21 -0.24
CA LEU A 881 54.23 18.11 -1.31
C LEU A 881 54.80 17.41 -2.57
N GLU A 882 56.05 17.68 -2.92
CA GLU A 882 56.77 16.99 -4.01
C GLU A 882 56.99 15.51 -3.68
N ARG A 883 57.40 15.19 -2.44
CA ARG A 883 57.59 13.81 -1.97
C ARG A 883 56.30 12.99 -2.00
N THR A 884 55.17 13.62 -1.64
CA THR A 884 53.86 12.98 -1.65
C THR A 884 53.38 12.74 -3.09
N ARG A 885 53.70 13.65 -4.01
CA ARG A 885 53.39 13.52 -5.44
C ARG A 885 54.20 12.40 -6.12
N GLU A 886 55.48 12.29 -5.81
CA GLU A 886 56.33 11.19 -6.31
C GLU A 886 55.90 9.80 -5.77
N GLN A 887 55.38 9.73 -4.54
CA GLN A 887 54.80 8.49 -4.01
C GLN A 887 53.51 8.10 -4.74
N LEU A 888 52.69 9.09 -5.11
CA LEU A 888 51.45 8.86 -5.85
C LEU A 888 51.72 8.40 -7.29
N GLU A 889 52.67 9.03 -7.98
CA GLU A 889 53.06 8.66 -9.36
C GLU A 889 53.71 7.26 -9.44
N ARG A 890 54.49 6.86 -8.43
CA ARG A 890 55.00 5.47 -8.33
C ARG A 890 53.90 4.43 -8.12
N SER A 891 52.87 4.79 -7.34
CA SER A 891 51.75 3.89 -7.06
C SER A 891 50.83 3.76 -8.29
N GLN A 892 50.70 4.84 -9.08
CA GLN A 892 49.99 4.85 -10.35
C GLN A 892 50.70 3.99 -11.41
N SER A 893 52.03 4.12 -11.53
CA SER A 893 52.82 3.35 -12.49
C SER A 893 52.84 1.85 -12.20
N GLN A 894 52.76 1.44 -10.92
CA GLN A 894 52.60 0.03 -10.53
C GLN A 894 51.20 -0.50 -10.85
N LEU A 895 50.17 0.36 -10.81
CA LEU A 895 48.81 0.01 -11.17
C LEU A 895 48.66 -0.20 -12.69
N ASP A 896 49.31 0.64 -13.49
CA ASP A 896 49.32 0.57 -14.95
C ASP A 896 50.07 -0.68 -15.46
N GLU A 897 51.13 -1.10 -14.77
CA GLU A 897 51.88 -2.34 -15.09
C GLU A 897 51.03 -3.59 -14.82
N VAL A 898 50.27 -3.62 -13.73
CA VAL A 898 49.33 -4.70 -13.39
C VAL A 898 48.12 -4.74 -14.32
N LEU A 899 47.63 -3.58 -14.77
CA LEU A 899 46.55 -3.49 -15.75
C LEU A 899 46.98 -4.00 -17.14
N ALA A 900 48.22 -3.72 -17.55
CA ALA A 900 48.77 -4.25 -18.79
C ALA A 900 48.94 -5.79 -18.76
N GLU A 901 49.35 -6.36 -17.62
CA GLU A 901 49.43 -7.82 -17.44
C GLU A 901 48.04 -8.48 -17.46
N LEU A 902 47.01 -7.82 -16.91
CA LEU A 902 45.63 -8.32 -16.89
C LEU A 902 44.95 -8.23 -18.26
N GLU A 903 45.21 -7.19 -19.04
CA GLU A 903 44.72 -7.08 -20.42
C GLU A 903 45.37 -8.12 -21.33
N GLN A 904 46.66 -8.42 -21.12
CA GLN A 904 47.37 -9.47 -21.84
C GLN A 904 46.84 -10.87 -21.48
N ALA A 905 46.51 -11.11 -20.20
CA ALA A 905 45.85 -12.35 -19.76
C ALA A 905 44.41 -12.50 -20.32
N HIS A 906 43.68 -11.40 -20.46
CA HIS A 906 42.34 -11.39 -21.06
C HIS A 906 42.38 -11.66 -22.57
N TRP A 907 43.39 -11.13 -23.28
CA TRP A 907 43.63 -11.42 -24.69
C TRP A 907 44.06 -12.87 -24.93
N GLU A 908 44.88 -13.46 -24.04
CA GLU A 908 45.27 -14.87 -24.14
C GLU A 908 44.13 -15.85 -23.81
N LEU A 909 43.22 -15.48 -22.90
CA LEU A 909 42.00 -16.24 -22.61
C LEU A 909 41.06 -16.30 -23.84
N HIS A 910 40.92 -15.20 -24.58
CA HIS A 910 40.10 -15.17 -25.80
C HIS A 910 40.72 -15.91 -26.99
N LYS A 911 42.04 -16.13 -27.00
CA LYS A 911 42.73 -16.87 -28.07
C LYS A 911 42.70 -18.39 -27.88
N ASN A 912 42.48 -18.85 -26.64
CA ASN A 912 42.50 -20.27 -26.27
C ASN A 912 41.13 -20.96 -26.34
N GLU A 913 40.03 -20.24 -26.61
CA GLU A 913 38.72 -20.85 -26.91
C GLU A 913 38.64 -21.46 -28.34
N GLU A 914 39.65 -21.27 -29.19
CA GLU A 914 39.73 -21.88 -30.53
C GLU A 914 40.61 -23.14 -30.64
N ASN A 915 41.28 -23.62 -29.58
CA ASN A 915 42.10 -24.84 -29.67
C ASN A 915 42.00 -25.74 -28.42
N ASN A 916 41.08 -26.71 -28.50
CA ASN A 916 41.12 -28.09 -27.97
C ASN A 916 41.87 -28.43 -26.65
N ASN A 917 41.13 -29.14 -25.78
CA ASN A 917 41.52 -30.38 -25.09
C ASN A 917 42.99 -30.52 -24.63
N GLN A 918 43.26 -30.42 -23.32
CA GLN A 918 43.85 -31.48 -22.48
C GLN A 918 44.32 -30.95 -21.10
N GLU A 919 43.98 -31.73 -20.07
CA GLU A 919 44.63 -31.99 -18.78
C GLU A 919 45.59 -30.96 -18.10
N ASN A 920 45.16 -30.56 -16.90
CA ASN A 920 45.84 -30.63 -15.58
C ASN A 920 46.99 -29.67 -15.15
N GLN A 921 46.73 -29.16 -13.92
CA GLN A 921 47.62 -28.87 -12.76
C GLN A 921 48.21 -27.44 -12.60
N VAL A 922 47.72 -26.65 -11.62
CA VAL A 922 48.26 -26.39 -10.24
C VAL A 922 49.07 -25.05 -10.26
N GLU A 923 48.94 -24.01 -9.40
CA GLU A 923 48.73 -23.94 -7.95
C GLU A 923 48.28 -22.53 -7.47
N GLN A 924 47.22 -22.53 -6.65
CA GLN A 924 46.83 -21.72 -5.46
C GLN A 924 47.33 -20.28 -5.17
N ALA A 925 46.35 -19.43 -4.86
CA ALA A 925 46.17 -18.87 -3.51
C ALA A 925 44.71 -19.12 -3.04
N VAL A 926 44.52 -19.85 -1.92
CA VAL A 926 43.25 -20.47 -1.49
C VAL A 926 42.83 -19.98 -0.09
N PRO A 927 41.54 -19.64 0.12
CA PRO A 927 40.88 -19.63 1.44
C PRO A 927 40.38 -21.04 1.84
N THR A 928 40.47 -21.37 3.12
CA THR A 928 40.41 -22.73 3.70
C THR A 928 39.12 -23.54 3.42
N PRO A 929 39.20 -24.81 2.96
CA PRO A 929 38.04 -25.69 2.75
C PRO A 929 37.47 -26.31 4.05
N LEU A 930 36.14 -26.51 4.09
CA LEU A 930 35.48 -27.33 5.11
C LEU A 930 35.43 -28.81 4.70
N GLN A 931 35.82 -29.70 5.60
CA GLN A 931 35.76 -31.16 5.39
C GLN A 931 34.32 -31.66 5.42
N GLN A 932 33.94 -32.47 4.43
CA GLN A 932 32.70 -33.24 4.45
C GLN A 932 32.84 -34.36 5.50
N PRO A 933 31.86 -34.55 6.41
CA PRO A 933 31.94 -35.60 7.40
C PRO A 933 31.72 -36.98 6.77
N GLU A 934 32.64 -37.90 7.06
CA GLU A 934 32.62 -39.30 6.63
C GLU A 934 31.40 -40.07 7.16
N SER A 935 30.82 -40.90 6.30
CA SER A 935 29.66 -41.75 6.59
C SER A 935 30.03 -42.92 7.52
N SER A 936 29.43 -42.98 8.70
CA SER A 936 29.32 -44.22 9.47
C SER A 936 28.05 -44.98 9.06
N SER A 937 28.18 -46.29 8.88
CA SER A 937 27.08 -47.19 8.50
C SER A 937 26.05 -47.27 9.62
N SER A 938 24.81 -46.81 9.38
CA SER A 938 23.70 -46.87 10.33
C SER A 938 22.57 -47.78 9.80
N GLU A 939 21.91 -48.46 10.73
CA GLU A 939 20.79 -49.40 10.55
C GLU A 939 19.43 -48.68 10.40
N TYR A 940 19.42 -47.35 10.31
CA TYR A 940 18.23 -46.50 10.32
C TYR A 940 17.70 -46.15 8.92
N LEU A 941 16.42 -45.80 8.86
CA LEU A 941 15.74 -45.43 7.62
C LEU A 941 16.11 -43.99 7.20
N LYS A 942 16.09 -43.76 5.89
CA LYS A 942 16.36 -42.46 5.27
C LYS A 942 15.18 -42.07 4.40
N LEU A 943 14.59 -40.90 4.61
CA LEU A 943 13.36 -40.49 3.94
C LEU A 943 13.60 -39.36 2.94
N ASP A 944 12.80 -39.32 1.88
CA ASP A 944 12.69 -38.21 0.93
C ASP A 944 11.22 -37.81 0.80
N LEU A 945 10.90 -36.61 1.28
CA LEU A 945 9.54 -36.09 1.39
C LEU A 945 9.22 -35.21 0.18
N GLY A 946 8.16 -35.56 -0.54
CA GLY A 946 7.78 -34.88 -1.78
C GLY A 946 8.74 -35.20 -2.91
N CYS A 947 9.13 -36.47 -3.02
CA CYS A 947 10.18 -36.92 -3.93
C CYS A 947 9.81 -36.77 -5.42
N GLY A 948 8.52 -36.57 -5.73
CA GLY A 948 8.01 -36.40 -7.08
C GLY A 948 8.53 -37.47 -8.04
N GLY A 949 8.93 -37.04 -9.24
CA GLY A 949 9.51 -37.92 -10.25
C GLY A 949 10.99 -38.26 -10.05
N ASN A 950 11.67 -37.72 -9.02
CA ASN A 950 13.12 -37.83 -8.87
C ASN A 950 13.56 -37.99 -7.40
N LYS A 951 13.33 -39.19 -6.86
CA LYS A 951 13.75 -39.59 -5.51
C LYS A 951 15.27 -39.59 -5.35
N LYS A 952 15.76 -39.05 -4.23
CA LYS A 952 17.16 -39.08 -3.84
C LYS A 952 17.67 -40.53 -3.70
N PRO A 953 18.81 -40.88 -4.30
CA PRO A 953 19.33 -42.25 -4.19
C PRO A 953 19.58 -42.67 -2.74
N GLY A 954 19.13 -43.87 -2.37
CA GLY A 954 19.33 -44.45 -1.05
C GLY A 954 18.33 -44.00 0.03
N THR A 955 17.27 -43.28 -0.35
CA THR A 955 16.15 -42.93 0.54
C THR A 955 14.87 -43.67 0.15
N ILE A 956 13.90 -43.66 1.07
CA ILE A 956 12.52 -44.07 0.86
C ILE A 956 11.74 -42.82 0.46
N GLY A 957 11.12 -42.84 -0.72
CA GLY A 957 10.41 -41.71 -1.31
C GLY A 957 8.94 -41.69 -0.93
N LEU A 958 8.50 -40.54 -0.43
CA LEU A 958 7.13 -40.27 -0.04
C LEU A 958 6.57 -39.17 -0.95
N ASP A 959 5.39 -39.37 -1.50
CA ASP A 959 4.68 -38.35 -2.29
C ASP A 959 3.17 -38.61 -2.28
N TYR A 960 2.35 -37.61 -2.59
CA TYR A 960 0.91 -37.79 -2.72
C TYR A 960 0.54 -38.44 -4.06
N CYS A 961 1.40 -38.28 -5.08
CA CYS A 961 1.24 -38.87 -6.39
C CYS A 961 1.93 -40.23 -6.48
N ALA A 962 1.19 -41.27 -6.92
CA ALA A 962 1.77 -42.58 -7.17
C ALA A 962 2.63 -42.58 -8.45
N ILE A 963 3.96 -42.65 -8.30
CA ILE A 963 4.90 -42.76 -9.44
C ILE A 963 5.68 -44.09 -9.33
N PRO A 964 5.41 -45.07 -10.21
CA PRO A 964 6.02 -46.40 -10.14
C PRO A 964 7.55 -46.37 -10.19
N GLY A 965 8.19 -47.07 -9.26
CA GLY A 965 9.66 -47.20 -9.19
C GLY A 965 10.38 -45.97 -8.59
N VAL A 966 9.64 -44.91 -8.28
CA VAL A 966 10.18 -43.69 -7.66
C VAL A 966 9.56 -43.49 -6.26
N VAL A 967 8.24 -43.44 -6.16
CA VAL A 967 7.52 -43.23 -4.88
C VAL A 967 7.29 -44.59 -4.21
N ASP A 968 7.83 -44.76 -3.00
CA ASP A 968 7.73 -46.01 -2.22
C ASP A 968 6.48 -46.02 -1.33
N HIS A 969 6.08 -44.86 -0.81
CA HIS A 969 4.85 -44.68 -0.05
C HIS A 969 4.03 -43.52 -0.61
N VAL A 970 2.80 -43.81 -0.99
CA VAL A 970 1.84 -42.81 -1.46
C VAL A 970 1.03 -42.33 -0.26
N LEU A 971 1.26 -41.09 0.17
CA LEU A 971 0.52 -40.46 1.28
C LEU A 971 0.48 -38.94 1.14
N ASN A 972 -0.55 -38.33 1.70
CA ASN A 972 -0.66 -36.88 1.78
C ASN A 972 0.11 -36.37 3.00
N LEU A 973 1.28 -35.77 2.78
CA LEU A 973 2.16 -35.24 3.85
C LEU A 973 1.51 -34.16 4.73
N GLN A 974 0.41 -33.53 4.29
CA GLN A 974 -0.29 -32.52 5.09
C GLN A 974 -1.21 -33.16 6.15
N THR A 975 -1.86 -34.29 5.82
CA THR A 975 -2.90 -34.89 6.66
C THR A 975 -2.50 -36.23 7.26
N ASP A 976 -1.65 -36.99 6.57
CA ASP A 976 -1.39 -38.39 6.90
C ASP A 976 -0.19 -38.53 7.83
N LYS A 977 -0.25 -39.55 8.68
CA LYS A 977 0.82 -39.92 9.59
C LYS A 977 1.96 -40.60 8.81
N LEU A 978 3.22 -40.29 9.11
CA LEU A 978 4.35 -40.98 8.47
C LEU A 978 4.33 -42.48 8.86
N PRO A 979 4.33 -43.43 7.90
CA PRO A 979 4.09 -44.86 8.17
C PRO A 979 5.32 -45.60 8.72
N PHE A 980 6.17 -44.89 9.48
CA PHE A 980 7.36 -45.43 10.10
C PHE A 980 7.25 -45.40 11.63
N PRO A 981 7.84 -46.39 12.32
CA PRO A 981 7.89 -46.39 13.78
C PRO A 981 8.56 -45.12 14.32
N ASP A 982 8.18 -44.73 15.54
CA ASP A 982 8.86 -43.67 16.27
C ASP A 982 10.36 -44.01 16.38
N ARG A 983 11.24 -43.01 16.25
CA ARG A 983 12.70 -43.19 16.39
C ARG A 983 13.29 -44.27 15.46
N SER A 984 12.90 -44.28 14.19
CA SER A 984 13.41 -45.23 13.18
C SER A 984 14.17 -44.59 12.02
N VAL A 985 14.14 -43.27 11.90
CA VAL A 985 14.72 -42.50 10.79
C VAL A 985 15.91 -41.68 11.30
N ASP A 986 17.05 -41.69 10.60
CA ASP A 986 18.22 -40.86 10.94
C ASP A 986 18.51 -39.72 9.96
N TYR A 987 17.84 -39.74 8.79
CA TYR A 987 17.99 -38.72 7.76
C TYR A 987 16.67 -38.45 7.05
N VAL A 988 16.32 -37.16 6.92
CA VAL A 988 15.16 -36.70 6.17
C VAL A 988 15.59 -35.67 5.16
N TYR A 989 15.24 -35.91 3.92
CA TYR A 989 15.46 -35.02 2.80
C TYR A 989 14.13 -34.49 2.28
N SER A 990 14.09 -33.23 1.86
CA SER A 990 12.98 -32.70 1.08
C SER A 990 13.49 -31.59 0.16
N ALA A 991 13.05 -31.59 -1.09
CA ALA A 991 13.41 -30.57 -2.05
C ALA A 991 12.20 -30.19 -2.89
N HIS A 992 11.93 -28.89 -2.98
CA HIS A 992 10.81 -28.35 -3.75
C HIS A 992 9.43 -28.96 -3.40
N CYS A 993 9.17 -29.15 -2.11
CA CYS A 993 7.92 -29.70 -1.61
C CYS A 993 7.28 -28.82 -0.54
N LEU A 994 8.07 -28.28 0.39
CA LEU A 994 7.54 -27.52 1.53
C LEU A 994 6.81 -26.24 1.09
N GLU A 995 7.25 -25.61 0.00
CA GLU A 995 6.62 -24.42 -0.58
C GLU A 995 5.22 -24.68 -1.15
N HIS A 996 4.85 -25.94 -1.38
CA HIS A 996 3.55 -26.33 -1.94
C HIS A 996 2.51 -26.73 -0.87
N LEU A 997 2.88 -26.71 0.42
CA LEU A 997 1.96 -27.09 1.48
C LEU A 997 0.92 -25.97 1.71
N THR A 998 -0.35 -26.28 1.46
CA THR A 998 -1.48 -25.34 1.57
C THR A 998 -1.90 -25.10 3.02
N GLU A 999 -1.65 -26.06 3.90
CA GLU A 999 -1.92 -26.00 5.34
C GLU A 999 -0.62 -25.84 6.13
N SER A 1000 -0.75 -25.51 7.42
CA SER A 1000 0.41 -25.29 8.29
C SER A 1000 1.33 -26.52 8.36
N PRO A 1001 2.65 -26.38 8.10
CA PRO A 1001 3.58 -27.52 8.05
C PRO A 1001 3.89 -28.10 9.44
N VAL A 1002 3.36 -27.52 10.52
CA VAL A 1002 3.62 -27.94 11.91
C VAL A 1002 3.23 -29.41 12.13
N HIS A 1003 2.13 -29.88 11.53
CA HIS A 1003 1.73 -31.29 11.62
C HIS A 1003 2.81 -32.22 11.02
N LEU A 1004 3.25 -31.92 9.80
CA LEU A 1004 4.32 -32.66 9.13
C LEU A 1004 5.63 -32.59 9.92
N PHE A 1005 6.02 -31.41 10.41
CA PHE A 1005 7.25 -31.26 11.18
C PHE A 1005 7.20 -32.03 12.50
N LYS A 1006 6.04 -32.11 13.15
CA LYS A 1006 5.83 -32.95 14.33
C LYS A 1006 5.98 -34.44 14.01
N GLU A 1007 5.46 -34.87 12.88
CA GLU A 1007 5.60 -36.24 12.41
C GLU A 1007 7.04 -36.60 12.02
N ILE A 1008 7.76 -35.67 11.37
CA ILE A 1008 9.21 -35.78 11.12
C ILE A 1008 9.95 -35.98 12.44
N SER A 1009 9.71 -35.11 13.43
CA SER A 1009 10.32 -35.25 14.75
C SER A 1009 10.00 -36.58 15.41
N ARG A 1010 8.78 -37.12 15.26
CA ARG A 1010 8.38 -38.41 15.85
C ARG A 1010 9.18 -39.58 15.29
N VAL A 1011 9.32 -39.66 13.96
CA VAL A 1011 10.05 -40.78 13.33
C VAL A 1011 11.57 -40.63 13.45
N CYS A 1012 12.08 -39.41 13.59
CA CYS A 1012 13.51 -39.14 13.72
C CYS A 1012 14.08 -39.62 15.06
N VAL A 1013 15.22 -40.31 15.03
CA VAL A 1013 16.04 -40.62 16.22
C VAL A 1013 16.73 -39.36 16.77
N GLU A 1014 17.31 -39.44 17.96
CA GLU A 1014 18.16 -38.38 18.51
C GLU A 1014 19.35 -38.10 17.57
N GLY A 1015 19.61 -36.84 17.25
CA GLY A 1015 20.68 -36.43 16.35
C GLY A 1015 20.38 -36.63 14.86
N SER A 1016 19.13 -36.92 14.49
CA SER A 1016 18.76 -37.09 13.07
C SER A 1016 18.99 -35.81 12.28
N ARG A 1017 19.49 -35.95 11.05
CA ARG A 1017 19.76 -34.83 10.15
C ARG A 1017 18.59 -34.60 9.21
N LEU A 1018 18.03 -33.40 9.24
CA LEU A 1018 17.06 -32.92 8.26
C LEU A 1018 17.78 -32.02 7.26
N GLU A 1019 17.41 -32.16 5.99
CA GLU A 1019 17.96 -31.40 4.88
C GLU A 1019 16.81 -30.95 3.97
N PHE A 1020 16.47 -29.66 4.08
CA PHE A 1020 15.36 -29.06 3.32
C PHE A 1020 15.89 -28.07 2.30
N TRP A 1021 15.39 -28.18 1.07
CA TRP A 1021 15.75 -27.30 -0.04
C TRP A 1021 14.50 -26.67 -0.63
N THR A 1022 14.49 -25.35 -0.68
CA THR A 1022 13.36 -24.55 -1.19
C THR A 1022 13.88 -23.40 -2.05
N PRO A 1023 13.10 -22.95 -3.05
CA PRO A 1023 13.38 -21.68 -3.73
C PRO A 1023 13.58 -20.57 -2.70
N TYR A 1024 14.65 -19.79 -2.85
CA TYR A 1024 14.90 -18.69 -1.93
C TYR A 1024 13.91 -17.55 -2.23
N LEU A 1025 13.33 -16.93 -1.19
CA LEU A 1025 12.29 -15.90 -1.33
C LEU A 1025 12.63 -14.81 -2.36
N TRP A 1026 13.89 -14.38 -2.42
CA TRP A 1026 14.33 -13.33 -3.34
C TRP A 1026 14.79 -13.84 -4.72
N HIS A 1027 14.46 -15.07 -5.07
CA HIS A 1027 14.65 -15.62 -6.40
C HIS A 1027 13.31 -15.73 -7.14
N ASN A 1028 13.34 -15.54 -8.47
CA ASN A 1028 12.11 -15.58 -9.28
C ASN A 1028 11.41 -16.94 -9.22
N SER A 1029 12.15 -18.04 -9.01
CA SER A 1029 11.56 -19.38 -8.86
C SER A 1029 10.70 -19.54 -7.60
N ALA A 1030 10.82 -18.66 -6.60
CA ALA A 1030 9.95 -18.69 -5.43
C ALA A 1030 8.50 -18.33 -5.77
N PHE A 1031 8.26 -17.53 -6.81
CA PHE A 1031 6.94 -16.97 -7.16
C PHE A 1031 6.15 -17.80 -8.19
N ILE A 1032 6.51 -19.07 -8.39
CA ILE A 1032 5.79 -19.95 -9.32
C ILE A 1032 4.38 -20.24 -8.78
N TYR A 1033 3.36 -20.12 -9.64
CA TYR A 1033 1.98 -20.45 -9.29
C TYR A 1033 1.87 -21.89 -8.78
N GLY A 1034 1.38 -22.04 -7.55
CA GLY A 1034 1.35 -23.32 -6.83
C GLY A 1034 2.25 -23.33 -5.59
N HIS A 1035 3.16 -22.36 -5.45
CA HIS A 1035 3.85 -22.09 -4.18
C HIS A 1035 2.92 -21.28 -3.27
N THR A 1036 2.67 -21.79 -2.08
CA THR A 1036 1.80 -21.20 -1.06
C THR A 1036 2.60 -20.59 0.09
N THR A 1037 3.86 -21.00 0.27
CA THR A 1037 4.76 -20.49 1.31
C THR A 1037 6.13 -20.18 0.72
N TYR A 1038 6.67 -18.99 1.02
CA TYR A 1038 7.99 -18.57 0.57
C TYR A 1038 9.01 -18.64 1.71
N TYR A 1039 10.19 -19.19 1.42
CA TYR A 1039 11.21 -19.50 2.44
C TYR A 1039 12.46 -18.63 2.31
N GLN A 1040 12.89 -18.09 3.45
CA GLN A 1040 14.17 -17.40 3.67
C GLN A 1040 14.81 -17.83 5.00
N GLU A 1041 15.96 -17.27 5.34
CA GLU A 1041 16.69 -17.62 6.57
C GLU A 1041 15.84 -17.44 7.84
N ASP A 1042 15.05 -16.36 7.90
CA ASP A 1042 14.20 -16.02 9.05
C ASP A 1042 13.18 -17.11 9.39
N ASN A 1043 12.65 -17.84 8.40
CA ASN A 1043 11.70 -18.93 8.65
C ASN A 1043 12.32 -20.00 9.56
N TYR A 1044 13.56 -20.40 9.27
CA TYR A 1044 14.27 -21.41 10.03
C TYR A 1044 14.89 -20.84 11.32
N MET A 1045 15.34 -19.59 11.29
CA MET A 1045 15.83 -18.87 12.49
C MET A 1045 14.74 -18.70 13.54
N HIS A 1046 13.51 -18.38 13.13
CA HIS A 1046 12.37 -18.24 14.02
C HIS A 1046 12.01 -19.57 14.72
N LEU A 1047 12.05 -20.68 13.97
CA LEU A 1047 11.77 -22.03 14.48
C LEU A 1047 12.87 -22.55 15.41
N CYS A 1048 14.14 -22.36 15.05
CA CYS A 1048 15.26 -23.05 15.69
C CYS A 1048 16.11 -22.17 16.63
N VAL A 1049 16.07 -20.84 16.49
CA VAL A 1049 17.02 -19.91 17.14
C VAL A 1049 16.34 -18.83 17.97
N TRP A 1050 15.42 -18.05 17.40
CA TRP A 1050 14.80 -16.92 18.09
C TRP A 1050 13.73 -17.34 19.10
N PHE A 1051 12.89 -18.32 18.73
CA PHE A 1051 11.80 -18.81 19.59
C PHE A 1051 11.76 -20.34 19.75
N PRO A 1052 12.90 -21.03 19.98
CA PRO A 1052 12.94 -22.49 19.98
C PRO A 1052 12.09 -23.11 21.08
N ASP A 1053 11.98 -22.46 22.25
CA ASP A 1053 11.17 -22.98 23.36
C ASP A 1053 9.66 -22.90 23.08
N PHE A 1054 9.23 -21.90 22.29
CA PHE A 1054 7.84 -21.76 21.84
C PHE A 1054 7.48 -22.85 20.83
N TRP A 1055 8.39 -23.14 19.88
CA TRP A 1055 8.12 -24.10 18.80
C TRP A 1055 8.34 -25.56 19.20
N SER A 1056 9.24 -25.85 20.14
CA SER A 1056 9.58 -27.25 20.51
C SER A 1056 8.36 -28.11 20.90
N PRO A 1057 7.36 -27.62 21.66
CA PRO A 1057 6.12 -28.37 21.92
C PRO A 1057 5.30 -28.67 20.65
N GLY A 1058 5.25 -27.73 19.71
CA GLY A 1058 4.54 -27.88 18.43
C GLY A 1058 5.25 -28.84 17.48
N LEU A 1059 6.58 -28.76 17.42
CA LEU A 1059 7.44 -29.63 16.63
C LEU A 1059 7.63 -31.03 17.25
N GLY A 1060 7.28 -31.22 18.52
CA GLY A 1060 7.46 -32.49 19.24
C GLY A 1060 8.92 -32.84 19.57
N ALA A 1061 9.85 -31.94 19.28
CA ALA A 1061 11.29 -32.03 19.53
C ALA A 1061 11.92 -30.63 19.41
N ARG A 1062 13.15 -30.47 19.88
CA ARG A 1062 13.96 -29.28 19.61
C ARG A 1062 14.72 -29.47 18.30
N TRP A 1063 14.66 -28.47 17.43
CA TRP A 1063 15.38 -28.47 16.17
C TRP A 1063 16.55 -27.49 16.25
N TYR A 1064 17.76 -27.97 15.97
CA TYR A 1064 18.98 -27.18 15.93
C TYR A 1064 19.37 -26.91 14.49
N LEU A 1065 19.19 -25.68 14.03
CA LEU A 1065 19.67 -25.26 12.72
C LEU A 1065 21.20 -25.20 12.75
N LYS A 1066 21.85 -26.16 12.10
CA LYS A 1066 23.31 -26.29 12.08
C LYS A 1066 23.93 -25.45 10.97
N GLU A 1067 23.31 -25.44 9.79
CA GLU A 1067 23.84 -24.78 8.62
C GLU A 1067 22.72 -24.23 7.72
N LEU A 1068 22.89 -23.01 7.23
CA LEU A 1068 22.14 -22.46 6.09
C LEU A 1068 23.08 -22.44 4.88
N VAL A 1069 22.62 -23.02 3.77
CA VAL A 1069 23.40 -23.21 2.54
C VAL A 1069 22.75 -22.42 1.41
N TYR A 1070 23.47 -21.47 0.83
CA TYR A 1070 23.00 -20.64 -0.28
C TYR A 1070 23.52 -21.19 -1.61
N VAL A 1071 22.63 -21.55 -2.53
CA VAL A 1071 23.01 -21.97 -3.88
C VAL A 1071 23.09 -20.75 -4.79
N ILE A 1072 24.29 -20.46 -5.31
CA ILE A 1072 24.59 -19.24 -6.06
C ILE A 1072 25.28 -19.61 -7.36
N GLU A 1073 24.77 -19.14 -8.49
CA GLU A 1073 25.35 -19.49 -9.79
C GLU A 1073 26.80 -18.94 -9.93
N PRO A 1074 27.73 -19.70 -10.55
CA PRO A 1074 29.13 -19.27 -10.67
C PRO A 1074 29.30 -17.88 -11.31
N GLN A 1075 28.46 -17.53 -12.29
CA GLN A 1075 28.52 -16.26 -12.99
C GLN A 1075 28.23 -15.08 -12.05
N ILE A 1076 27.29 -15.26 -11.12
CA ILE A 1076 26.94 -14.25 -10.11
C ILE A 1076 28.12 -14.03 -9.16
N LEU A 1077 28.79 -15.10 -8.74
CA LEU A 1077 29.98 -14.98 -7.88
C LEU A 1077 31.11 -14.20 -8.56
N VAL A 1078 31.34 -14.45 -9.85
CA VAL A 1078 32.34 -13.71 -10.65
C VAL A 1078 31.96 -12.23 -10.73
N GLU A 1079 30.68 -11.93 -10.95
CA GLU A 1079 30.21 -10.56 -11.08
C GLU A 1079 30.30 -9.79 -9.75
N LEU A 1080 29.87 -10.40 -8.65
CA LEU A 1080 30.02 -9.82 -7.31
C LEU A 1080 31.49 -9.56 -6.98
N TYR A 1081 32.38 -10.49 -7.34
CA TYR A 1081 33.82 -10.31 -7.16
C TYR A 1081 34.37 -9.13 -8.00
N LYS A 1082 34.00 -9.03 -9.28
CA LYS A 1082 34.41 -7.93 -10.17
C LYS A 1082 33.96 -6.57 -9.63
N GLN A 1083 32.75 -6.51 -9.11
CA GLN A 1083 32.16 -5.28 -8.56
C GLN A 1083 32.57 -5.02 -7.11
N LYS A 1084 33.44 -5.86 -6.54
CA LYS A 1084 33.92 -5.79 -5.15
C LYS A 1084 32.77 -5.77 -4.13
N VAL A 1085 31.65 -6.41 -4.45
CA VAL A 1085 30.51 -6.57 -3.55
C VAL A 1085 30.72 -7.83 -2.71
N GLN A 1086 30.58 -7.69 -1.39
CA GLN A 1086 30.70 -8.82 -0.49
C GLN A 1086 29.53 -9.80 -0.66
N LEU A 1087 29.84 -11.09 -0.62
CA LEU A 1087 28.85 -12.14 -0.86
C LEU A 1087 27.77 -12.22 0.24
N ASP A 1088 28.14 -12.08 1.52
CA ASP A 1088 27.14 -12.11 2.60
C ASP A 1088 26.13 -10.97 2.47
N PHE A 1089 26.66 -9.80 2.14
CA PHE A 1089 25.88 -8.62 1.86
C PHE A 1089 24.91 -8.84 0.69
N ALA A 1090 25.42 -9.36 -0.44
CA ALA A 1090 24.61 -9.66 -1.60
C ALA A 1090 23.50 -10.70 -1.32
N ILE A 1091 23.78 -11.74 -0.53
CA ILE A 1091 22.78 -12.76 -0.11
C ILE A 1091 21.60 -12.12 0.65
N ARG A 1092 21.88 -11.10 1.47
CA ARG A 1092 20.89 -10.44 2.34
C ARG A 1092 20.14 -9.29 1.69
N TYR A 1093 20.63 -8.74 0.58
CA TYR A 1093 20.07 -7.49 0.06
C TYR A 1093 19.81 -7.50 -1.45
N TYR A 1094 20.36 -8.46 -2.21
CA TYR A 1094 20.17 -8.49 -3.66
C TYR A 1094 19.21 -9.60 -4.10
N LYS A 1095 18.28 -9.22 -4.97
CA LYS A 1095 17.38 -10.15 -5.64
C LYS A 1095 18.16 -10.99 -6.66
N GLY A 1096 17.84 -12.28 -6.74
CA GLY A 1096 18.39 -13.18 -7.75
C GLY A 1096 19.79 -13.72 -7.46
N VAL A 1097 20.44 -13.33 -6.36
CA VAL A 1097 21.78 -13.83 -6.01
C VAL A 1097 21.74 -15.29 -5.58
N VAL A 1098 20.83 -15.64 -4.67
CA VAL A 1098 20.64 -17.01 -4.21
C VAL A 1098 19.50 -17.62 -4.99
N HIS A 1099 19.77 -18.68 -5.74
CA HIS A 1099 18.77 -19.44 -6.49
C HIS A 1099 17.92 -20.31 -5.56
N GLU A 1100 18.58 -20.95 -4.60
CA GLU A 1100 17.96 -21.94 -3.71
C GLU A 1100 18.57 -21.88 -2.32
N LEU A 1101 17.74 -22.08 -1.29
CA LEU A 1101 18.15 -22.14 0.10
C LEU A 1101 18.07 -23.57 0.64
N GLY A 1102 19.16 -24.03 1.24
CA GLY A 1102 19.25 -25.27 2.00
C GLY A 1102 19.29 -25.01 3.50
N ALA A 1103 18.43 -25.69 4.27
CA ALA A 1103 18.48 -25.69 5.72
C ALA A 1103 18.89 -27.08 6.24
N ILE A 1104 20.02 -27.14 6.97
CA ILE A 1104 20.52 -28.36 7.61
C ILE A 1104 20.22 -28.28 9.10
N ILE A 1105 19.36 -29.19 9.57
CA ILE A 1105 18.83 -29.17 10.92
C ILE A 1105 19.15 -30.51 11.60
N GLU A 1106 19.43 -30.47 12.89
CA GLU A 1106 19.57 -31.65 13.75
C GLU A 1106 18.39 -31.72 14.73
N VAL A 1107 17.77 -32.90 14.84
CA VAL A 1107 16.65 -33.12 15.75
C VAL A 1107 17.17 -33.61 17.10
N SER A 1108 16.71 -32.97 18.17
CA SER A 1108 16.94 -33.40 19.54
C SER A 1108 15.66 -33.50 20.34
N HIS A 1109 15.46 -34.64 20.99
CA HIS A 1109 14.33 -34.90 21.90
C HIS A 1109 14.62 -34.47 23.32
N GLU A 1110 15.86 -34.07 23.59
CA GLU A 1110 16.22 -33.36 24.81
C GLU A 1110 15.68 -31.92 24.72
N ASN A 1111 14.57 -31.67 25.41
CA ASN A 1111 13.90 -30.36 25.41
C ASN A 1111 14.67 -29.29 26.22
N LYS A 1112 16.00 -29.41 26.28
CA LYS A 1112 16.94 -28.59 27.06
C LYS A 1112 18.27 -28.51 26.33
N GLY A 1113 18.63 -27.32 25.85
CA GLY A 1113 19.98 -27.05 25.37
C GLY A 1113 20.14 -25.59 24.98
N GLN A 1114 21.40 -25.17 24.86
CA GLN A 1114 21.74 -23.79 24.53
C GLN A 1114 21.28 -23.45 23.10
N ILE A 1115 20.94 -22.19 22.86
CA ILE A 1115 20.66 -21.69 21.51
C ILE A 1115 21.97 -21.77 20.71
N ILE A 1116 21.89 -22.36 19.51
CA ILE A 1116 23.02 -22.47 18.57
C ILE A 1116 22.65 -21.64 17.34
N TYR A 1117 23.53 -20.73 16.94
CA TYR A 1117 23.40 -20.00 15.69
C TYR A 1117 23.99 -20.82 14.54
N PRO A 1118 23.31 -20.89 13.38
CA PRO A 1118 23.77 -21.72 12.28
C PRO A 1118 25.04 -21.16 11.65
N GLN A 1119 25.86 -22.08 11.13
CA GLN A 1119 26.87 -21.71 10.15
C GLN A 1119 26.17 -21.30 8.85
N ARG A 1120 26.80 -20.38 8.11
CA ARG A 1120 26.32 -19.94 6.81
C ARG A 1120 27.36 -20.34 5.78
N SER A 1121 26.93 -20.98 4.70
CA SER A 1121 27.80 -21.45 3.63
C SER A 1121 27.15 -21.24 2.27
N PHE A 1122 27.95 -21.20 1.22
CA PHE A 1122 27.44 -21.12 -0.14
C PHE A 1122 28.03 -22.22 -1.03
N THR A 1123 27.34 -22.53 -2.12
CA THR A 1123 27.74 -23.52 -3.11
C THR A 1123 27.23 -23.14 -4.50
N THR A 1124 27.87 -23.63 -5.56
CA THR A 1124 27.44 -23.34 -6.94
C THR A 1124 26.30 -24.23 -7.44
N ASN A 1125 26.07 -25.34 -6.77
CA ASN A 1125 24.88 -26.18 -6.90
C ASN A 1125 24.75 -27.09 -5.67
N ARG A 1126 23.58 -27.69 -5.47
CA ARG A 1126 23.26 -28.54 -4.31
C ARG A 1126 24.26 -29.68 -4.05
N PHE A 1127 24.95 -30.15 -5.09
CA PHE A 1127 25.88 -31.29 -5.04
C PHE A 1127 27.35 -30.89 -5.06
N ALA A 1128 27.66 -29.61 -5.25
CA ALA A 1128 29.03 -29.10 -5.28
C ALA A 1128 29.60 -28.89 -3.86
N GLN A 1129 30.91 -28.64 -3.82
CA GLN A 1129 31.60 -28.34 -2.58
C GLN A 1129 31.04 -27.06 -1.94
N ARG A 1130 30.83 -27.10 -0.62
CA ARG A 1130 30.35 -25.96 0.18
C ARG A 1130 31.54 -25.15 0.69
N PHE A 1131 31.38 -23.83 0.69
CA PHE A 1131 32.36 -22.88 1.17
C PHE A 1131 31.76 -22.07 2.32
N LEU A 1132 32.51 -21.92 3.42
CA LEU A 1132 32.03 -21.15 4.57
C LEU A 1132 31.91 -19.68 4.18
N LEU A 1133 30.78 -19.08 4.52
CA LEU A 1133 30.58 -17.64 4.45
C LEU A 1133 31.25 -17.02 5.68
N GLN A 1134 32.26 -16.18 5.49
CA GLN A 1134 32.97 -15.55 6.61
C GLN A 1134 31.99 -14.66 7.40
N GLN A 1135 31.74 -15.01 8.67
CA GLN A 1135 30.99 -14.15 9.59
C GLN A 1135 31.85 -12.95 9.97
N GLN A 1136 31.40 -11.74 9.67
CA GLN A 1136 32.01 -10.55 10.25
C GLN A 1136 31.66 -10.46 11.74
N SER A 1137 32.68 -10.27 12.57
CA SER A 1137 32.59 -10.09 14.02
C SER A 1137 32.42 -8.62 14.45
N GLN A 1138 31.84 -7.77 13.59
CA GLN A 1138 31.62 -6.34 13.83
C GLN A 1138 30.18 -5.96 13.45
N PRO A 1139 29.52 -5.03 14.14
CA PRO A 1139 28.24 -4.49 13.68
C PRO A 1139 28.46 -3.65 12.42
N PHE A 1140 27.51 -3.79 11.47
CA PHE A 1140 27.38 -3.11 10.18
C PHE A 1140 28.24 -1.85 9.96
N ASP A 1141 29.06 -1.87 8.92
CA ASP A 1141 29.87 -0.73 8.48
C ASP A 1141 29.17 0.02 7.30
N GLU A 1142 29.17 1.35 7.34
CA GLU A 1142 28.50 2.27 6.39
C GLU A 1142 28.90 2.02 4.91
N ILE A 1143 30.08 1.45 4.73
CA ILE A 1143 30.69 1.12 3.44
C ILE A 1143 29.95 -0.01 2.73
N GLU A 1144 29.43 -1.00 3.47
CA GLU A 1144 28.70 -2.13 2.87
C GLU A 1144 27.31 -1.70 2.39
N LEU A 1145 26.62 -0.84 3.15
CA LEU A 1145 25.35 -0.24 2.73
C LEU A 1145 25.53 0.64 1.48
N THR A 1146 26.61 1.41 1.43
CA THR A 1146 26.99 2.20 0.25
C THR A 1146 27.29 1.30 -0.97
N GLN A 1147 27.92 0.14 -0.76
CA GLN A 1147 28.14 -0.87 -1.82
C GLN A 1147 26.83 -1.54 -2.30
N ALA A 1148 25.81 -1.76 -1.45
CA ALA A 1148 24.46 -2.10 -1.93
C ALA A 1148 23.94 -1.08 -2.90
N LEU A 1149 23.93 0.16 -2.42
CA LEU A 1149 23.26 1.27 -3.06
C LEU A 1149 23.92 1.54 -4.43
N ASN A 1150 25.24 1.38 -4.54
CA ASN A 1150 25.97 1.51 -5.81
C ASN A 1150 25.66 0.39 -6.82
N TRP A 1151 25.59 -0.88 -6.39
CA TRP A 1151 25.21 -1.99 -7.27
C TRP A 1151 23.77 -1.86 -7.77
N PHE A 1152 22.82 -1.52 -6.88
CA PHE A 1152 21.41 -1.32 -7.24
C PHE A 1152 21.19 -0.15 -8.21
N ASN A 1153 22.07 0.86 -8.16
CA ASN A 1153 22.05 2.00 -9.09
C ASN A 1153 22.70 1.70 -10.45
N GLY A 1154 23.24 0.49 -10.67
CA GLY A 1154 23.85 0.08 -11.93
C GLY A 1154 25.18 0.79 -12.23
N THR A 1155 25.77 1.48 -11.26
CA THR A 1155 27.11 2.06 -11.36
C THR A 1155 28.11 1.12 -10.70
N SER A 1156 28.48 0.05 -11.39
CA SER A 1156 29.79 -0.56 -11.18
C SER A 1156 30.83 0.31 -11.90
N SER A 1157 31.56 1.10 -11.12
CA SER A 1157 32.88 1.63 -11.50
C SER A 1157 33.91 1.11 -10.50
#